data_AF-A0AAD9CL38-F1
#
_entry.id   AF-A0AAD9CL38-F1
#
_cell.length_a   1.000
_cell.length_b   1.000
_cell.length_c   1.000
_cell.angle_alpha   90.00
_cell.angle_beta   90.00
_cell.angle_gamma   90.00
#
_symmetry.space_group_name_H-M   'P 1'
#
loop_
_entity.id
_entity.type
_entity.pdbx_description
1 polymer ?
#
loop_
_entity_poly.entity_id
_entity_poly.type
_entity_poly.pdbx_seq_one_letter_code
_entity_poly.pdbx_strand_id
1 'polypeptide(L)'
;MAPICIKTVLISESVDPRCKAILEEHGIRVTEKPNMKRDELMAEIKDYDGLVVRSATKVTADVINAANLKIIGRAGTGVDNVDVDAATKKGIIVMNTPSGNTISAAELTCALLMSLSRNVPQAAMSMKQGNWDRKKFMGAEVYGKVLGIVGLGRIGKEVASRMQSFGMRTIGYDPITPPEVTASWGVEQMSLEQLWPQCHYITVHTPLMPSTVGLLNDESFAKCKKGVKVINCARGGIIDEDALLRALESGQCGGAGLDVFVEEPPKNRPLVDHPNVISCPHLGASTKEAQARCGEDIALQIVDMVKGKKLVGAVNASVLASTFSQESHQLIKLGEAVGAVLQSCTSSKKPFTSVQISTQGDCMKSSTGYMTASVLVGLLANGSGSCPNLINVLSLAKESGITVNQAHCSSDAAGGVCTVEIGASGSSFKATGSVQGGVPVLLELSGSVFRQPVSLTGNLLFFKASASPQLLSSVAGVLATAGVEIQSFSAPADRTGDLWYCVGVSSLPGDLSVLKPLVKERSVHTLSSTARVIHGNRMRDTMSLRPAEIYTHDFCDGDHAAELLGALRHFYTSGLFTDVALQCGESGQVFHCHKALLAARSSYFKVMFTADMRERSNSVIKLIGVDCLVLDALVNYVYTAQVSITQSNVQSLLEAADLLQFISVKQACEEFLIRLLDVDNCLGMHTFADMHLCPGLEREARRVMLGRFTELIQQDEFLELDHEKMGSVLAAKNLTMQRDDVLIDAVAKWVTHDLDKRVHCAAELLHTIHLDLDEIYFKATLEVPRQCLLNSEGKFKSMIIQALRSNGKEMSTTRKMSSSMYIVGGYYWHPLCEVHIWDPISDTWVQGKDMPDHARESYSISLLGANIYVTGGYRTNTVEALDTVSVYNCDFDEWTEGCPMITARYYHCSVALHGCIFAIGGYRGGAPEQETEYYDPLKKKWFPLAKMIQGVGNATASALGDNIYVTGGHYGYRGNCTYEKIQVYKPDVNEWSIITISPHPEYGLCSVSLDNKLYLVGGQTTIADCYDIERDEWRSISVMKERRMECGAVAINGCIYVTGGYSYSKGTYLQSIEKYDPELDSWEIVGNLPSPARSHGSVCVYSV
;
A
#
# COMPACT_ATOMS: atom_id res chain seq x y z
N MET A 1 4.82 20.55 17.23
CA MET A 1 3.56 20.64 17.99
C MET A 1 3.56 19.52 19.02
N ALA A 2 3.11 19.73 20.25
CA ALA A 2 2.74 18.57 21.08
C ALA A 2 1.54 17.89 20.38
N PRO A 3 1.42 16.55 20.38
CA PRO A 3 0.23 15.89 19.86
C PRO A 3 -1.03 16.53 20.48
N ILE A 4 -2.01 16.86 19.64
CA ILE A 4 -3.27 17.45 20.11
C ILE A 4 -3.92 16.41 21.01
N CYS A 5 -4.02 16.72 22.30
CA CYS A 5 -4.62 15.80 23.25
C CYS A 5 -6.15 15.84 23.09
N ILE A 6 -6.72 14.78 22.55
CA ILE A 6 -8.16 14.52 22.48
C ILE A 6 -8.44 13.39 23.46
N LYS A 7 -9.30 13.64 24.45
CA LYS A 7 -9.69 12.64 25.45
C LYS A 7 -11.16 12.26 25.35
N THR A 8 -11.98 13.14 24.79
CA THR A 8 -13.43 12.98 24.74
C THR A 8 -13.98 13.32 23.35
N VAL A 9 -14.81 12.44 22.80
CA VAL A 9 -15.46 12.65 21.49
C VAL A 9 -16.95 12.41 21.60
N LEU A 10 -17.74 13.33 21.08
CA LEU A 10 -19.19 13.20 20.91
C LEU A 10 -19.49 12.74 19.49
N ILE A 11 -20.20 11.62 19.33
CA ILE A 11 -20.79 11.20 18.05
C ILE A 11 -22.27 11.59 18.09
N SER A 12 -22.66 12.56 17.26
CA SER A 12 -24.01 13.16 17.28
C SER A 12 -25.00 12.55 16.28
N GLU A 13 -24.56 11.55 15.51
CA GLU A 13 -25.34 10.88 14.47
C GLU A 13 -25.10 9.37 14.51
N SER A 14 -25.88 8.61 13.75
CA SER A 14 -25.59 7.19 13.52
C SER A 14 -24.37 7.07 12.61
N VAL A 15 -23.27 6.59 13.19
CA VAL A 15 -22.02 6.22 12.51
C VAL A 15 -21.79 4.72 12.74
N ASP A 16 -21.00 4.08 11.88
CA ASP A 16 -20.64 2.67 12.06
C ASP A 16 -20.02 2.43 13.45
N PRO A 17 -20.44 1.36 14.18
CA PRO A 17 -19.92 1.06 15.52
C PRO A 17 -18.39 0.93 15.61
N ARG A 18 -17.72 0.59 14.50
CA ARG A 18 -16.24 0.54 14.43
C ARG A 18 -15.60 1.88 14.77
N CYS A 19 -16.25 3.00 14.43
CA CYS A 19 -15.75 4.34 14.72
C CYS A 19 -15.51 4.52 16.23
N LYS A 20 -16.51 4.15 17.03
CA LYS A 20 -16.41 4.18 18.49
C LYS A 20 -15.38 3.20 19.02
N ALA A 21 -15.42 1.95 18.55
CA ALA A 21 -14.51 0.90 19.02
C ALA A 21 -13.04 1.31 18.85
N ILE A 22 -12.67 1.84 17.68
CA ILE A 22 -11.31 2.30 17.38
C ILE A 22 -10.90 3.46 18.28
N LEU A 23 -11.78 4.44 18.51
CA LEU A 23 -11.48 5.58 19.39
C LEU A 23 -11.28 5.13 20.85
N GLU A 24 -12.16 4.25 21.35
CA GLU A 24 -12.10 3.75 22.74
C GLU A 24 -10.87 2.86 22.99
N GLU A 25 -10.51 1.99 22.05
CA GLU A 25 -9.28 1.17 22.09
C GLU A 25 -8.02 2.03 22.22
N HIS A 26 -8.07 3.26 21.70
CA HIS A 26 -6.99 4.22 21.73
C HIS A 26 -7.06 5.22 22.89
N GLY A 27 -7.90 4.94 23.90
CA GLY A 27 -8.00 5.74 25.13
C GLY A 27 -8.79 7.04 24.98
N ILE A 28 -9.58 7.19 23.91
CA ILE A 28 -10.47 8.33 23.69
C ILE A 28 -11.88 7.93 24.14
N ARG A 29 -12.42 8.61 25.15
CA ARG A 29 -13.77 8.33 25.65
C ARG A 29 -14.82 8.83 24.65
N VAL A 30 -15.69 7.94 24.20
CA VAL A 30 -16.73 8.27 23.23
C VAL A 30 -18.10 8.35 23.90
N THR A 31 -18.91 9.32 23.49
CA THR A 31 -20.35 9.39 23.82
C THR A 31 -21.16 9.43 22.54
N GLU A 32 -22.15 8.55 22.41
CA GLU A 32 -23.06 8.51 21.26
C GLU A 32 -24.43 9.06 21.68
N LYS A 33 -24.85 10.17 21.06
CA LYS A 33 -26.16 10.80 21.30
C LYS A 33 -26.75 11.25 19.95
N PRO A 34 -27.37 10.33 19.18
CA PRO A 34 -27.97 10.67 17.90
C PRO A 34 -29.26 11.50 18.06
N ASN A 35 -29.66 12.20 16.99
CA ASN A 35 -30.95 12.89 16.85
C ASN A 35 -31.18 14.09 17.80
N MET A 36 -30.12 14.70 18.32
CA MET A 36 -30.24 15.93 19.12
C MET A 36 -30.68 17.11 18.26
N LYS A 37 -31.58 17.94 18.80
CA LYS A 37 -31.90 19.23 18.18
C LYS A 37 -30.75 20.22 18.38
N ARG A 38 -30.71 21.28 17.57
CA ARG A 38 -29.65 22.30 17.60
C ARG A 38 -29.34 22.80 19.02
N ASP A 39 -30.37 23.18 19.77
CA ASP A 39 -30.20 23.78 21.09
C ASP A 39 -29.74 22.73 22.15
N GLU A 40 -30.14 21.47 21.99
CA GLU A 40 -29.67 20.34 22.82
C GLU A 40 -28.20 20.03 22.54
N LEU A 41 -27.81 19.99 21.26
CA LEU A 41 -26.42 19.80 20.84
C LEU A 41 -25.53 20.92 21.41
N MET A 42 -25.96 22.18 21.35
CA MET A 42 -25.23 23.32 21.92
C MET A 42 -25.04 23.23 23.44
N ALA A 43 -26.01 22.64 24.16
CA ALA A 43 -25.88 22.43 25.59
C ALA A 43 -24.89 21.31 25.92
N GLU A 44 -24.92 20.21 25.17
CA GLU A 44 -24.12 19.00 25.39
C GLU A 44 -22.66 19.15 24.96
N ILE A 45 -22.38 19.81 23.84
CA ILE A 45 -21.08 19.80 23.16
C ILE A 45 -19.94 20.51 23.92
N LYS A 46 -20.25 21.18 25.04
CA LYS A 46 -19.32 22.02 25.80
C LYS A 46 -18.18 21.23 26.46
N ASP A 47 -18.43 19.96 26.78
CA ASP A 47 -17.54 19.11 27.57
C ASP A 47 -16.70 18.14 26.71
N TYR A 48 -16.67 18.34 25.39
CA TYR A 48 -16.00 17.43 24.45
C TYR A 48 -14.79 18.08 23.77
N ASP A 49 -13.74 17.30 23.56
CA ASP A 49 -12.58 17.71 22.76
C ASP A 49 -12.84 17.57 21.26
N GLY A 50 -13.72 16.66 20.86
CA GLY A 50 -14.03 16.37 19.46
C GLY A 50 -15.50 16.09 19.20
N LEU A 51 -15.95 16.41 17.99
CA LEU A 51 -17.27 16.10 17.47
C LEU A 51 -17.14 15.22 16.22
N VAL A 52 -17.85 14.11 16.15
CA VAL A 52 -18.04 13.33 14.93
C VAL A 52 -19.48 13.46 14.44
N VAL A 53 -19.61 13.81 13.15
CA VAL A 53 -20.88 14.02 12.44
C VAL A 53 -20.87 13.26 11.11
N ARG A 54 -22.05 13.13 10.51
CA ARG A 54 -22.22 12.63 9.14
C ARG A 54 -22.84 13.71 8.26
N SER A 55 -24.14 13.69 8.00
CA SER A 55 -24.80 14.63 7.07
C SER A 55 -26.04 15.30 7.66
N ALA A 56 -26.65 14.72 8.69
CA ALA A 56 -27.87 15.23 9.29
C ALA A 56 -27.59 16.42 10.22
N THR A 57 -26.56 16.33 11.06
CA THR A 57 -26.22 17.39 12.00
C THR A 57 -25.59 18.57 11.26
N LYS A 58 -26.19 19.75 11.39
CA LYS A 58 -25.65 21.01 10.87
C LYS A 58 -24.78 21.66 11.95
N VAL A 59 -23.47 21.65 11.75
CA VAL A 59 -22.47 22.24 12.63
C VAL A 59 -22.27 23.70 12.23
N THR A 60 -23.24 24.54 12.59
CA THR A 60 -23.25 25.98 12.26
C THR A 60 -22.28 26.77 13.14
N ALA A 61 -22.01 28.03 12.79
CA ALA A 61 -21.25 28.95 13.64
C ALA A 61 -21.74 28.99 15.10
N ASP A 62 -23.06 28.96 15.35
CA ASP A 62 -23.62 28.94 16.71
C ASP A 62 -23.17 27.69 17.50
N VAL A 63 -23.22 26.51 16.88
CA VAL A 63 -22.78 25.25 17.49
C VAL A 63 -21.28 25.28 17.77
N ILE A 64 -20.49 25.74 16.81
CA ILE A 64 -19.05 25.89 16.92
C ILE A 64 -18.69 26.87 18.05
N ASN A 65 -19.40 27.99 18.15
CA ASN A 65 -19.15 29.02 19.16
C ASN A 65 -19.54 28.56 20.57
N ALA A 66 -20.53 27.68 20.73
CA ALA A 66 -20.93 27.13 22.02
C ALA A 66 -19.93 26.12 22.61
N ALA A 67 -19.10 25.47 21.78
CA ALA A 67 -18.24 24.37 22.18
C ALA A 67 -16.76 24.76 22.42
N ASN A 68 -15.98 23.93 23.11
CA ASN A 68 -14.51 24.07 23.20
C ASN A 68 -13.79 22.93 22.43
N LEU A 69 -14.25 22.66 21.21
CA LEU A 69 -13.70 21.59 20.37
C LEU A 69 -12.27 21.90 19.94
N LYS A 70 -11.51 20.84 19.72
CA LYS A 70 -10.23 20.84 19.00
C LYS A 70 -10.40 20.28 17.59
N ILE A 71 -11.40 19.40 17.39
CA ILE A 71 -11.66 18.73 16.12
C ILE A 71 -13.15 18.53 15.83
N ILE A 72 -13.50 18.62 14.55
CA ILE A 72 -14.77 18.17 13.97
C ILE A 72 -14.43 17.15 12.88
N GLY A 73 -14.78 15.89 13.09
CA GLY A 73 -14.63 14.81 12.11
C GLY A 73 -15.94 14.53 11.38
N ARG A 74 -15.93 14.63 10.06
CA ARG A 74 -17.07 14.30 9.21
C ARG A 74 -16.84 12.92 8.59
N ALA A 75 -17.67 11.95 8.96
CA ALA A 75 -17.70 10.60 8.37
C ALA A 75 -18.32 10.63 6.96
N GLY A 76 -17.56 11.15 6.00
CA GLY A 76 -17.90 11.25 4.58
C GLY A 76 -17.06 12.31 3.87
N THR A 77 -17.18 12.40 2.54
CA THR A 77 -16.34 13.28 1.68
C THR A 77 -16.69 14.77 1.71
N GLY A 78 -17.96 15.15 1.56
CA GLY A 78 -18.40 16.55 1.71
C GLY A 78 -18.35 17.08 3.14
N VAL A 79 -18.27 18.40 3.31
CA VAL A 79 -18.35 19.08 4.62
C VAL A 79 -19.39 20.20 4.60
N ASP A 80 -20.37 20.09 3.71
CA ASP A 80 -21.39 21.12 3.44
C ASP A 80 -22.29 21.40 4.66
N ASN A 81 -22.34 20.46 5.60
CA ASN A 81 -23.03 20.60 6.88
C ASN A 81 -22.15 21.16 8.02
N VAL A 82 -20.91 21.57 7.74
CA VAL A 82 -19.98 22.14 8.71
C VAL A 82 -19.58 23.54 8.25
N ASP A 83 -19.74 24.54 9.12
CA ASP A 83 -19.23 25.89 8.87
C ASP A 83 -17.71 25.92 9.07
N VAL A 84 -17.00 25.57 8.00
CA VAL A 84 -15.53 25.46 7.99
C VAL A 84 -14.87 26.81 8.31
N ASP A 85 -15.47 27.93 7.90
CA ASP A 85 -14.93 29.26 8.17
C ASP A 85 -15.03 29.61 9.66
N ALA A 86 -16.18 29.34 10.29
CA ALA A 86 -16.35 29.53 11.72
C ALA A 86 -15.40 28.60 12.52
N ALA A 87 -15.26 27.34 12.11
CA ALA A 87 -14.32 26.39 12.72
C ALA A 87 -12.88 26.90 12.60
N THR A 88 -12.50 27.39 11.42
CA THR A 88 -11.17 27.95 11.15
C THR A 88 -10.90 29.16 12.02
N LYS A 89 -11.83 30.13 12.13
CA LYS A 89 -11.66 31.31 13.00
C LYS A 89 -11.46 30.95 14.47
N LYS A 90 -12.14 29.91 14.93
CA LYS A 90 -12.02 29.38 16.29
C LYS A 90 -10.82 28.44 16.48
N GLY A 91 -10.07 28.15 15.42
CA GLY A 91 -8.87 27.34 15.46
C GLY A 91 -9.13 25.84 15.64
N ILE A 92 -10.27 25.36 15.14
CA ILE A 92 -10.74 23.97 15.23
C ILE A 92 -10.42 23.24 13.93
N ILE A 93 -9.86 22.03 14.02
CA ILE A 93 -9.58 21.20 12.84
C ILE A 93 -10.88 20.61 12.31
N VAL A 94 -11.12 20.71 11.00
CA VAL A 94 -12.18 19.99 10.31
C VAL A 94 -11.54 18.88 9.48
N MET A 95 -11.97 17.63 9.69
CA MET A 95 -11.53 16.47 8.91
C MET A 95 -12.68 15.80 8.20
N ASN A 96 -12.41 15.21 7.04
CA ASN A 96 -13.36 14.44 6.24
C ASN A 96 -12.76 13.08 5.84
N THR A 97 -13.55 12.21 5.21
CA THR A 97 -13.08 10.91 4.70
C THR A 97 -13.10 10.91 3.17
N PRO A 98 -12.04 11.38 2.50
CA PRO A 98 -12.08 11.73 1.08
C PRO A 98 -12.25 10.53 0.13
N SER A 99 -11.97 9.32 0.59
CA SER A 99 -12.05 8.07 -0.19
C SER A 99 -13.28 7.22 0.13
N GLY A 100 -13.81 7.28 1.37
CA GLY A 100 -14.71 6.27 1.93
C GLY A 100 -15.99 6.00 1.14
N ASN A 101 -16.50 6.99 0.40
CA ASN A 101 -17.74 6.85 -0.39
C ASN A 101 -17.55 6.76 -1.92
N THR A 102 -16.30 6.73 -2.42
CA THR A 102 -16.02 6.85 -3.86
C THR A 102 -16.77 5.79 -4.69
N ILE A 103 -16.66 4.53 -4.28
CA ILE A 103 -17.24 3.39 -4.99
C ILE A 103 -18.77 3.45 -4.99
N SER A 104 -19.38 3.64 -3.82
CA SER A 104 -20.84 3.67 -3.71
C SER A 104 -21.49 4.86 -4.43
N ALA A 105 -20.81 6.02 -4.48
CA ALA A 105 -21.29 7.15 -5.26
C ALA A 105 -21.21 6.87 -6.77
N ALA A 106 -20.12 6.25 -7.23
CA ALA A 106 -19.96 5.84 -8.63
C ALA A 106 -21.02 4.80 -9.04
N GLU A 107 -21.26 3.79 -8.20
CA GLU A 107 -22.28 2.77 -8.40
C GLU A 107 -23.68 3.38 -8.53
N LEU A 108 -24.03 4.33 -7.65
CA LEU A 108 -25.32 5.01 -7.73
C LEU A 108 -25.44 5.86 -9.01
N THR A 109 -24.38 6.56 -9.42
CA THR A 109 -24.36 7.29 -10.69
C THR A 109 -24.61 6.37 -11.88
N CYS A 110 -23.91 5.23 -11.96
CA CYS A 110 -24.12 4.22 -12.99
C CYS A 110 -25.55 3.65 -12.93
N ALA A 111 -26.07 3.36 -11.72
CA ALA A 111 -27.41 2.85 -11.52
C ALA A 111 -28.49 3.85 -11.99
N LEU A 112 -28.34 5.14 -11.69
CA LEU A 112 -29.24 6.19 -12.17
C LEU A 112 -29.16 6.35 -13.69
N LEU A 113 -27.97 6.33 -14.28
CA LEU A 113 -27.78 6.38 -15.73
C LEU A 113 -28.51 5.22 -16.42
N MET A 114 -28.33 3.99 -15.94
CA MET A 114 -29.01 2.82 -16.48
C MET A 114 -30.53 2.86 -16.26
N SER A 115 -30.96 3.32 -15.08
CA SER A 115 -32.39 3.47 -14.75
C SER A 115 -33.06 4.51 -15.65
N LEU A 116 -32.40 5.63 -15.93
CA LEU A 116 -32.87 6.65 -16.89
C LEU A 116 -32.89 6.12 -18.32
N SER A 117 -31.94 5.27 -18.68
CA SER A 117 -31.88 4.69 -20.03
C SER A 117 -33.09 3.78 -20.29
N ARG A 118 -33.62 3.13 -19.25
CA ARG A 118 -34.65 2.09 -19.36
C ARG A 118 -35.98 2.41 -18.67
N ASN A 119 -36.12 3.58 -18.05
CA ASN A 119 -37.30 4.02 -17.29
C ASN A 119 -37.68 3.03 -16.16
N VAL A 120 -36.67 2.43 -15.50
CA VAL A 120 -36.90 1.30 -14.58
C VAL A 120 -37.82 1.66 -13.42
N PRO A 121 -37.62 2.79 -12.69
CA PRO A 121 -38.48 3.12 -11.56
C PRO A 121 -39.93 3.39 -11.98
N GLN A 122 -40.12 4.13 -13.09
CA GLN A 122 -41.44 4.45 -13.62
C GLN A 122 -42.20 3.19 -14.07
N ALA A 123 -41.51 2.26 -14.75
CA ALA A 123 -42.08 0.99 -15.19
C ALA A 123 -42.44 0.08 -13.99
N ALA A 124 -41.56 -0.01 -12.99
CA ALA A 124 -41.80 -0.78 -11.78
C ALA A 124 -43.00 -0.22 -10.98
N MET A 125 -43.15 1.11 -10.92
CA MET A 125 -44.30 1.74 -10.27
C MET A 125 -45.62 1.48 -11.02
N SER A 126 -45.62 1.54 -12.35
CA SER A 126 -46.79 1.19 -13.18
C SER A 126 -47.23 -0.26 -12.94
N MET A 127 -46.28 -1.21 -12.88
CA MET A 127 -46.55 -2.62 -12.55
C MET A 127 -47.17 -2.79 -11.15
N LYS A 128 -46.65 -2.09 -10.14
CA LYS A 128 -47.19 -2.12 -8.77
C LYS A 128 -48.61 -1.55 -8.67
N GLN A 129 -48.98 -0.67 -9.59
CA GLN A 129 -50.35 -0.14 -9.73
C GLN A 129 -51.29 -1.06 -10.51
N GLY A 130 -50.79 -2.22 -10.99
CA GLY A 130 -51.57 -3.20 -11.74
C GLY A 130 -51.64 -2.96 -13.25
N ASN A 131 -50.85 -2.03 -13.79
CA ASN A 131 -50.83 -1.71 -15.22
C ASN A 131 -49.79 -2.55 -15.98
N TRP A 132 -50.01 -2.78 -17.28
CA TRP A 132 -49.08 -3.50 -18.18
C TRP A 132 -48.68 -2.62 -19.39
N ASP A 133 -47.95 -1.54 -19.11
CA ASP A 133 -47.67 -0.46 -20.07
C ASP A 133 -46.42 -0.69 -20.94
N ARG A 134 -46.23 -1.89 -21.51
CA ARG A 134 -45.01 -2.25 -22.27
C ARG A 134 -44.64 -1.24 -23.38
N LYS A 135 -45.64 -0.70 -24.10
CA LYS A 135 -45.41 0.25 -25.21
C LYS A 135 -45.01 1.65 -24.73
N LYS A 136 -45.36 2.02 -23.50
CA LYS A 136 -45.11 3.35 -22.92
C LYS A 136 -43.63 3.54 -22.57
N PHE A 137 -42.96 2.49 -22.11
CA PHE A 137 -41.59 2.55 -21.58
C PHE A 137 -40.54 2.09 -22.59
N MET A 138 -40.50 2.73 -23.76
CA MET A 138 -39.43 2.49 -24.73
C MET A 138 -38.11 3.06 -24.20
N GLY A 139 -37.13 2.20 -23.95
CA GLY A 139 -35.80 2.58 -23.46
C GLY A 139 -34.80 2.87 -24.58
N ALA A 140 -33.57 3.17 -24.19
CA ALA A 140 -32.42 3.30 -25.07
C ALA A 140 -31.28 2.38 -24.61
N GLU A 141 -30.56 1.83 -25.58
CA GLU A 141 -29.28 1.15 -25.34
C GLU A 141 -28.19 2.18 -25.04
N VAL A 142 -27.24 1.85 -24.16
CA VAL A 142 -26.11 2.73 -23.83
C VAL A 142 -24.87 2.45 -24.68
N TYR A 143 -24.74 1.24 -25.23
CA TYR A 143 -23.63 0.84 -26.09
C TYR A 143 -23.46 1.82 -27.27
N GLY A 144 -22.21 2.22 -27.54
CA GLY A 144 -21.85 3.17 -28.59
C GLY A 144 -22.27 4.63 -28.33
N LYS A 145 -22.98 4.93 -27.23
CA LYS A 145 -23.30 6.31 -26.86
C LYS A 145 -22.14 6.98 -26.14
N VAL A 146 -22.20 8.31 -26.12
CA VAL A 146 -21.18 9.18 -25.54
C VAL A 146 -21.63 9.66 -24.17
N LEU A 147 -20.80 9.40 -23.15
CA LEU A 147 -20.92 9.92 -21.80
C LEU A 147 -19.91 11.05 -21.59
N GLY A 148 -20.41 12.25 -21.30
CA GLY A 148 -19.60 13.37 -20.81
C GLY A 148 -19.45 13.33 -19.29
N ILE A 149 -18.23 13.35 -18.80
CA ILE A 149 -17.90 13.33 -17.38
C ILE A 149 -17.26 14.66 -17.00
N VAL A 150 -17.97 15.45 -16.22
CA VAL A 150 -17.52 16.79 -15.80
C VAL A 150 -17.02 16.70 -14.37
N GLY A 151 -15.71 16.79 -14.19
CA GLY A 151 -15.01 16.40 -12.96
C GLY A 151 -14.42 14.99 -13.07
N LEU A 152 -13.11 14.92 -13.30
CA LEU A 152 -12.33 13.69 -13.47
C LEU A 152 -11.48 13.42 -12.21
N GLY A 153 -12.12 13.56 -11.06
CA GLY A 153 -11.59 13.13 -9.77
C GLY A 153 -11.83 11.64 -9.54
N ARG A 154 -11.73 11.21 -8.28
CA ARG A 154 -11.87 9.79 -7.88
C ARG A 154 -13.17 9.15 -8.37
N ILE A 155 -14.32 9.79 -8.16
CA ILE A 155 -15.62 9.26 -8.57
C ILE A 155 -15.76 9.26 -10.10
N GLY A 156 -15.35 10.35 -10.77
CA GLY A 156 -15.41 10.45 -12.23
C GLY A 156 -14.61 9.35 -12.93
N LYS A 157 -13.43 9.00 -12.41
CA LYS A 157 -12.63 7.86 -12.87
C LYS A 157 -13.39 6.53 -12.74
N GLU A 158 -13.96 6.26 -11.56
CA GLU A 158 -14.69 5.02 -11.29
C GLU A 158 -15.95 4.87 -12.16
N VAL A 159 -16.64 5.99 -12.44
CA VAL A 159 -17.79 6.02 -13.36
C VAL A 159 -17.33 5.78 -14.80
N ALA A 160 -16.22 6.38 -15.24
CA ALA A 160 -15.68 6.19 -16.58
C ALA A 160 -15.41 4.71 -16.86
N SER A 161 -14.62 4.07 -15.99
CA SER A 161 -14.24 2.65 -16.12
C SER A 161 -15.48 1.74 -16.22
N ARG A 162 -16.46 1.93 -15.33
CA ARG A 162 -17.70 1.12 -15.35
C ARG A 162 -18.51 1.33 -16.62
N MET A 163 -18.69 2.58 -17.06
CA MET A 163 -19.52 2.86 -18.23
C MET A 163 -18.84 2.49 -19.55
N GLN A 164 -17.51 2.47 -19.60
CA GLN A 164 -16.75 1.89 -20.71
C GLN A 164 -16.98 0.38 -20.84
N SER A 165 -17.11 -0.35 -19.72
CA SER A 165 -17.47 -1.78 -19.76
C SER A 165 -18.87 -2.04 -20.36
N PHE A 166 -19.77 -1.05 -20.34
CA PHE A 166 -21.04 -1.07 -21.07
C PHE A 166 -20.90 -0.66 -22.55
N GLY A 167 -19.68 -0.43 -23.04
CA GLY A 167 -19.37 -0.02 -24.41
C GLY A 167 -19.69 1.44 -24.72
N MET A 168 -19.77 2.31 -23.71
CA MET A 168 -19.90 3.77 -23.94
C MET A 168 -18.55 4.39 -24.29
N ARG A 169 -18.55 5.42 -25.15
CA ARG A 169 -17.40 6.32 -25.30
C ARG A 169 -17.45 7.37 -24.20
N THR A 170 -16.37 7.52 -23.44
CA THR A 170 -16.26 8.53 -22.39
C THR A 170 -15.39 9.70 -22.82
N ILE A 171 -15.94 10.90 -22.70
CA ILE A 171 -15.23 12.17 -22.85
C ILE A 171 -15.38 12.98 -21.56
N GLY A 172 -14.45 13.89 -21.26
CA GLY A 172 -14.50 14.59 -19.99
C GLY A 172 -13.84 15.95 -19.95
N TYR A 173 -14.08 16.66 -18.86
CA TYR A 173 -13.46 17.95 -18.57
C TYR A 173 -13.06 18.00 -17.09
N ASP A 174 -11.80 18.36 -16.84
CA ASP A 174 -11.30 18.69 -15.51
C ASP A 174 -10.14 19.70 -15.64
N PRO A 175 -10.20 20.88 -15.01
CA PRO A 175 -9.13 21.87 -15.10
C PRO A 175 -7.90 21.55 -14.22
N ILE A 176 -8.00 20.54 -13.35
CA ILE A 176 -6.97 20.18 -12.36
C ILE A 176 -6.22 18.93 -12.82
N THR A 177 -6.94 17.90 -13.28
CA THR A 177 -6.34 16.63 -13.68
C THR A 177 -5.68 16.75 -15.06
N PRO A 178 -4.38 16.45 -15.23
CA PRO A 178 -3.71 16.54 -16.53
C PRO A 178 -4.32 15.60 -17.59
N PRO A 179 -4.39 15.99 -18.88
CA PRO A 179 -4.95 15.18 -19.96
C PRO A 179 -4.29 13.79 -20.10
N GLU A 180 -2.99 13.69 -19.84
CA GLU A 180 -2.23 12.44 -19.92
C GLU A 180 -2.74 11.42 -18.89
N VAL A 181 -3.10 11.90 -17.69
CA VAL A 181 -3.63 11.06 -16.61
C VAL A 181 -5.00 10.50 -17.00
N THR A 182 -5.88 11.33 -17.55
CA THR A 182 -7.23 10.89 -17.93
C THR A 182 -7.25 10.02 -19.18
N ALA A 183 -6.28 10.21 -20.10
CA ALA A 183 -6.09 9.34 -21.24
C ALA A 183 -5.75 7.91 -20.80
N SER A 184 -4.96 7.74 -19.74
CA SER A 184 -4.69 6.42 -19.14
C SER A 184 -5.95 5.72 -18.59
N TRP A 185 -7.05 6.46 -18.38
CA TRP A 185 -8.35 5.93 -17.97
C TRP A 185 -9.32 5.76 -19.14
N GLY A 186 -8.86 5.92 -20.38
CA GLY A 186 -9.70 5.88 -21.57
C GLY A 186 -10.67 7.08 -21.70
N VAL A 187 -10.40 8.20 -21.01
CA VAL A 187 -11.23 9.41 -21.08
C VAL A 187 -10.51 10.50 -21.88
N GLU A 188 -11.11 10.89 -22.99
CA GLU A 188 -10.61 12.00 -23.80
C GLU A 188 -11.02 13.34 -23.16
N GLN A 189 -10.04 14.13 -22.72
CA GLN A 189 -10.26 15.46 -22.16
C GLN A 189 -10.45 16.51 -23.26
N MET A 190 -11.41 17.42 -23.07
CA MET A 190 -11.69 18.53 -23.98
C MET A 190 -12.36 19.68 -23.24
N SER A 191 -12.47 20.86 -23.88
CA SER A 191 -13.19 21.99 -23.27
C SER A 191 -14.68 21.70 -23.13
N LEU A 192 -15.35 22.38 -22.20
CA LEU A 192 -16.79 22.23 -22.00
C LEU A 192 -17.59 22.51 -23.29
N GLU A 193 -17.19 23.52 -24.06
CA GLU A 193 -17.78 23.91 -25.34
C GLU A 193 -17.67 22.80 -26.39
N GLN A 194 -16.59 22.01 -26.37
CA GLN A 194 -16.40 20.86 -27.25
C GLN A 194 -17.17 19.63 -26.75
N LEU A 195 -17.33 19.51 -25.43
CA LEU A 195 -17.95 18.37 -24.77
C LEU A 195 -19.48 18.36 -24.95
N TRP A 196 -20.16 19.50 -24.72
CA TRP A 196 -21.63 19.58 -24.74
C TRP A 196 -22.28 19.02 -26.02
N PRO A 197 -21.83 19.40 -27.23
CA PRO A 197 -22.49 18.98 -28.47
C PRO A 197 -22.35 17.48 -28.78
N GLN A 198 -21.48 16.76 -28.06
CA GLN A 198 -21.19 15.34 -28.32
C GLN A 198 -21.96 14.40 -27.39
N CYS A 199 -22.33 14.88 -26.20
CA CYS A 199 -22.85 14.06 -25.12
C CYS A 199 -24.27 13.57 -25.37
N HIS A 200 -24.49 12.27 -25.16
CA HIS A 200 -25.84 11.72 -25.01
C HIS A 200 -26.24 11.64 -23.53
N TYR A 201 -25.26 11.41 -22.67
CA TYR A 201 -25.37 11.46 -21.23
C TYR A 201 -24.31 12.42 -20.68
N ILE A 202 -24.63 13.16 -19.63
CA ILE A 202 -23.69 13.99 -18.87
C ILE A 202 -23.79 13.61 -17.40
N THR A 203 -22.66 13.41 -16.74
CA THR A 203 -22.59 13.25 -15.29
C THR A 203 -21.61 14.27 -14.70
N VAL A 204 -21.98 14.85 -13.56
CA VAL A 204 -21.16 15.83 -12.85
C VAL A 204 -20.58 15.25 -11.56
N HIS A 205 -19.29 15.48 -11.34
CA HIS A 205 -18.50 15.02 -10.19
C HIS A 205 -17.54 16.09 -9.67
N THR A 206 -17.94 17.35 -9.78
CA THR A 206 -17.18 18.49 -9.25
C THR A 206 -17.60 18.82 -7.81
N PRO A 207 -16.75 19.46 -6.99
CA PRO A 207 -17.21 20.15 -5.80
C PRO A 207 -18.13 21.32 -6.17
N LEU A 208 -18.91 21.82 -5.21
CA LEU A 208 -19.68 23.06 -5.37
C LEU A 208 -18.82 24.26 -4.97
N MET A 209 -18.53 25.11 -5.95
CA MET A 209 -17.72 26.34 -5.85
C MET A 209 -18.31 27.40 -6.78
N PRO A 210 -17.97 28.70 -6.62
CA PRO A 210 -18.50 29.76 -7.47
C PRO A 210 -18.37 29.50 -8.98
N SER A 211 -17.31 28.81 -9.42
CA SER A 211 -17.07 28.44 -10.83
C SER A 211 -17.89 27.26 -11.34
N THR A 212 -18.57 26.53 -10.46
CA THR A 212 -19.33 25.28 -10.77
C THR A 212 -20.81 25.39 -10.41
N VAL A 213 -21.23 26.46 -9.73
CA VAL A 213 -22.64 26.76 -9.50
C VAL A 213 -23.30 27.04 -10.85
N GLY A 214 -24.39 26.33 -11.15
CA GLY A 214 -25.11 26.47 -12.42
C GLY A 214 -24.24 26.13 -13.64
N LEU A 215 -23.28 25.22 -13.49
CA LEU A 215 -22.41 24.76 -14.57
C LEU A 215 -23.22 24.19 -15.74
N LEU A 216 -24.29 23.45 -15.42
CA LEU A 216 -25.37 23.19 -16.36
C LEU A 216 -26.52 24.16 -16.14
N ASN A 217 -26.67 25.12 -17.05
CA ASN A 217 -27.71 26.16 -17.12
C ASN A 217 -28.32 26.24 -18.52
N ASP A 218 -29.23 27.19 -18.77
CA ASP A 218 -29.93 27.34 -20.06
C ASP A 218 -28.96 27.43 -21.26
N GLU A 219 -27.85 28.16 -21.14
CA GLU A 219 -26.87 28.31 -22.23
C GLU A 219 -26.14 27.01 -22.52
N SER A 220 -25.74 26.27 -21.48
CA SER A 220 -25.08 24.97 -21.64
C SER A 220 -26.02 23.91 -22.21
N PHE A 221 -27.29 23.87 -21.75
CA PHE A 221 -28.29 22.95 -22.27
C PHE A 221 -28.59 23.23 -23.73
N ALA A 222 -28.63 24.50 -24.15
CA ALA A 222 -28.81 24.88 -25.56
C ALA A 222 -27.67 24.37 -26.47
N LYS A 223 -26.46 24.19 -25.93
CA LYS A 223 -25.30 23.63 -26.67
C LYS A 223 -25.29 22.11 -26.72
N CYS A 224 -26.05 21.45 -25.85
CA CYS A 224 -26.11 19.99 -25.78
C CYS A 224 -26.89 19.38 -26.95
N LYS A 225 -26.71 18.09 -27.19
CA LYS A 225 -27.61 17.33 -28.08
C LYS A 225 -29.03 17.38 -27.56
N LYS A 226 -30.00 17.57 -28.45
CA LYS A 226 -31.41 17.45 -28.10
C LYS A 226 -31.70 16.05 -27.55
N GLY A 227 -32.35 15.98 -26.40
CA GLY A 227 -32.63 14.73 -25.69
C GLY A 227 -31.47 14.22 -24.81
N VAL A 228 -30.45 15.06 -24.54
CA VAL A 228 -29.38 14.73 -23.59
C VAL A 228 -29.96 14.34 -22.23
N LYS A 229 -29.38 13.34 -21.56
CA LYS A 229 -29.77 12.95 -20.20
C LYS A 229 -28.68 13.33 -19.21
N VAL A 230 -29.06 13.84 -18.04
CA VAL A 230 -28.09 14.35 -17.05
C VAL A 230 -28.17 13.61 -15.72
N ILE A 231 -27.04 13.43 -15.05
CA ILE A 231 -26.95 12.77 -13.75
C ILE A 231 -26.17 13.66 -12.79
N ASN A 232 -26.72 13.86 -11.59
CA ASN A 232 -26.04 14.57 -10.51
C ASN A 232 -26.15 13.78 -9.20
N CYS A 233 -25.05 13.10 -8.85
CA CYS A 233 -24.82 12.52 -7.52
C CYS A 233 -23.69 13.23 -6.77
N ALA A 234 -23.34 14.45 -7.19
CA ALA A 234 -22.23 15.21 -6.64
C ALA A 234 -22.72 16.20 -5.60
N ARG A 235 -23.19 17.39 -6.02
CA ARG A 235 -23.75 18.41 -5.14
C ARG A 235 -24.93 19.12 -5.79
N GLY A 236 -25.91 19.49 -4.97
CA GLY A 236 -27.00 20.37 -5.37
C GLY A 236 -26.45 21.71 -5.87
N GLY A 237 -27.08 22.29 -6.88
CA GLY A 237 -26.69 23.57 -7.46
C GLY A 237 -25.57 23.53 -8.50
N ILE A 238 -24.92 22.39 -8.76
CA ILE A 238 -24.03 22.24 -9.94
C ILE A 238 -24.84 22.32 -11.23
N ILE A 239 -26.03 21.71 -11.22
CA ILE A 239 -27.05 21.89 -12.25
C ILE A 239 -28.02 22.93 -11.72
N ASP A 240 -28.27 23.96 -12.51
CA ASP A 240 -29.35 24.93 -12.26
C ASP A 240 -30.69 24.19 -12.40
N GLU A 241 -31.38 24.05 -11.27
CA GLU A 241 -32.62 23.28 -11.17
C GLU A 241 -33.75 23.87 -12.03
N ASP A 242 -33.85 25.20 -12.11
CA ASP A 242 -34.89 25.86 -12.89
C ASP A 242 -34.59 25.75 -14.40
N ALA A 243 -33.32 25.87 -14.79
CA ALA A 243 -32.89 25.65 -16.17
C ALA A 243 -33.09 24.19 -16.59
N LEU A 244 -32.80 23.23 -15.72
CA LEU A 244 -33.06 21.81 -15.97
C LEU A 244 -34.55 21.55 -16.20
N LEU A 245 -35.43 22.14 -15.38
CA LEU A 245 -36.88 22.00 -15.55
C LEU A 245 -37.34 22.51 -16.93
N ARG A 246 -36.91 23.71 -17.32
CA ARG A 246 -37.20 24.27 -18.66
C ARG A 246 -36.63 23.39 -19.78
N ALA A 247 -35.44 22.84 -19.60
CA ALA A 247 -34.82 21.95 -20.57
C ALA A 247 -35.59 20.62 -20.72
N LEU A 248 -36.13 20.08 -19.62
CA LEU A 248 -36.97 18.89 -19.62
C LEU A 248 -38.31 19.14 -20.32
N GLU A 249 -38.97 20.27 -20.02
CA GLU A 249 -40.26 20.66 -20.61
C GLU A 249 -40.16 20.92 -22.13
N SER A 250 -39.07 21.56 -22.57
CA SER A 250 -38.80 21.79 -23.99
C SER A 250 -38.32 20.54 -24.74
N GLY A 251 -37.98 19.46 -24.03
CA GLY A 251 -37.37 18.25 -24.57
C GLY A 251 -35.92 18.43 -25.02
N GLN A 252 -35.27 19.54 -24.67
CA GLN A 252 -33.83 19.71 -24.84
C GLN A 252 -33.07 18.70 -23.97
N CYS A 253 -33.51 18.52 -22.73
CA CYS A 253 -33.09 17.42 -21.86
C CYS A 253 -34.13 16.29 -21.92
N GLY A 254 -33.69 15.06 -22.19
CA GLY A 254 -34.54 13.87 -22.30
C GLY A 254 -34.82 13.18 -20.96
N GLY A 255 -34.20 13.60 -19.87
CA GLY A 255 -34.39 13.05 -18.53
C GLY A 255 -33.22 13.33 -17.59
N ALA A 256 -33.47 13.24 -16.27
CA ALA A 256 -32.46 13.54 -15.26
C ALA A 256 -32.48 12.58 -14.07
N GLY A 257 -31.30 12.19 -13.59
CA GLY A 257 -31.10 11.39 -12.38
C GLY A 257 -30.47 12.25 -11.31
N LEU A 258 -31.20 12.54 -10.24
CA LEU A 258 -30.79 13.50 -9.21
C LEU A 258 -30.76 12.81 -7.85
N ASP A 259 -29.59 12.76 -7.22
CA ASP A 259 -29.46 12.30 -5.84
C ASP A 259 -29.36 13.47 -4.84
N VAL A 260 -29.06 14.68 -5.33
CA VAL A 260 -28.76 15.86 -4.53
C VAL A 260 -29.53 17.08 -5.04
N PHE A 261 -29.86 18.00 -4.14
CA PHE A 261 -30.68 19.19 -4.41
C PHE A 261 -30.08 20.45 -3.75
N VAL A 262 -30.39 21.64 -4.27
CA VAL A 262 -29.96 22.92 -3.68
C VAL A 262 -30.46 23.04 -2.24
N GLU A 263 -31.72 22.66 -2.02
CA GLU A 263 -32.31 22.55 -0.68
C GLU A 263 -32.67 21.09 -0.40
N GLU A 264 -32.17 20.55 0.72
CA GLU A 264 -32.41 19.17 1.14
C GLU A 264 -33.05 19.13 2.53
N PRO A 265 -34.29 18.59 2.69
CA PRO A 265 -35.16 18.02 1.65
C PRO A 265 -35.73 19.06 0.68
N PRO A 266 -35.97 18.72 -0.61
CA PRO A 266 -36.44 19.67 -1.61
C PRO A 266 -37.87 20.11 -1.32
N LYS A 267 -38.06 21.42 -1.12
CA LYS A 267 -39.39 22.03 -1.00
C LYS A 267 -40.03 22.24 -2.36
N ASN A 268 -39.23 22.56 -3.38
CA ASN A 268 -39.71 22.73 -4.74
C ASN A 268 -39.89 21.36 -5.40
N ARG A 269 -41.15 20.95 -5.56
CA ARG A 269 -41.55 19.64 -6.07
C ARG A 269 -41.56 19.43 -7.60
N PRO A 270 -41.66 20.45 -8.48
CA PRO A 270 -41.79 20.26 -9.93
C PRO A 270 -40.74 19.35 -10.56
N LEU A 271 -39.45 19.47 -10.18
CA LEU A 271 -38.40 18.56 -10.67
C LEU A 271 -38.57 17.14 -10.12
N VAL A 272 -38.84 17.00 -8.83
CA VAL A 272 -39.02 15.71 -8.16
C VAL A 272 -40.20 14.92 -8.75
N ASP A 273 -41.27 15.64 -9.09
CA ASP A 273 -42.51 15.06 -9.62
C ASP A 273 -42.50 14.93 -11.16
N HIS A 274 -41.46 15.42 -11.84
CA HIS A 274 -41.40 15.39 -13.30
C HIS A 274 -41.26 13.93 -13.82
N PRO A 275 -42.04 13.51 -14.82
CA PRO A 275 -42.10 12.10 -15.25
C PRO A 275 -40.78 11.53 -15.78
N ASN A 276 -39.93 12.39 -16.36
CA ASN A 276 -38.60 12.02 -16.88
C ASN A 276 -37.46 12.18 -15.86
N VAL A 277 -37.78 12.43 -14.59
CA VAL A 277 -36.79 12.58 -13.52
C VAL A 277 -36.83 11.36 -12.60
N ILE A 278 -35.66 10.89 -12.19
CA ILE A 278 -35.48 9.90 -11.14
C ILE A 278 -34.75 10.61 -10.00
N SER A 279 -35.45 10.83 -8.89
CA SER A 279 -34.91 11.48 -7.70
C SER A 279 -34.63 10.49 -6.58
N CYS A 280 -33.47 10.61 -5.93
CA CYS A 280 -33.08 9.87 -4.74
C CYS A 280 -32.81 10.84 -3.57
N PRO A 281 -33.06 10.42 -2.32
CA PRO A 281 -32.83 11.27 -1.15
C PRO A 281 -31.38 11.19 -0.65
N HIS A 282 -30.41 11.63 -1.47
CA HIS A 282 -28.99 11.70 -1.13
C HIS A 282 -28.40 10.36 -0.64
N LEU A 283 -28.56 9.33 -1.48
CA LEU A 283 -28.17 7.95 -1.23
C LEU A 283 -26.72 7.61 -1.60
N GLY A 284 -25.96 8.51 -2.24
CA GLY A 284 -24.64 8.19 -2.81
C GLY A 284 -23.63 7.58 -1.82
N ALA A 285 -23.78 7.81 -0.51
CA ALA A 285 -22.95 7.20 0.53
C ALA A 285 -23.74 6.28 1.49
N SER A 286 -25.00 5.97 1.18
CA SER A 286 -25.93 5.21 2.02
C SER A 286 -25.86 3.72 1.75
N THR A 287 -24.66 3.16 1.86
CA THR A 287 -24.36 1.72 1.78
C THR A 287 -23.66 1.27 3.06
N LYS A 288 -23.79 -0.01 3.44
CA LYS A 288 -23.12 -0.53 4.64
C LYS A 288 -21.61 -0.37 4.54
N GLU A 289 -21.07 -0.62 3.35
CA GLU A 289 -19.65 -0.59 3.02
C GLU A 289 -19.08 0.83 3.09
N ALA A 290 -19.80 1.83 2.55
CA ALA A 290 -19.36 3.22 2.65
C ALA A 290 -19.44 3.73 4.09
N GLN A 291 -20.48 3.33 4.85
CA GLN A 291 -20.60 3.69 6.26
C GLN A 291 -19.48 3.11 7.11
N ALA A 292 -19.16 1.82 6.93
CA ALA A 292 -18.06 1.17 7.62
C ALA A 292 -16.73 1.86 7.31
N ARG A 293 -16.40 2.07 6.03
CA ARG A 293 -15.17 2.76 5.62
C ARG A 293 -15.08 4.18 6.16
N CYS A 294 -16.14 4.98 6.06
CA CYS A 294 -16.11 6.37 6.55
C CYS A 294 -16.01 6.43 8.09
N GLY A 295 -16.66 5.51 8.81
CA GLY A 295 -16.56 5.43 10.27
C GLY A 295 -15.16 5.04 10.74
N GLU A 296 -14.56 4.07 10.06
CA GLU A 296 -13.19 3.61 10.31
C GLU A 296 -12.15 4.68 9.96
N ASP A 297 -12.24 5.26 8.76
CA ASP A 297 -11.34 6.31 8.27
C ASP A 297 -11.31 7.50 9.24
N ILE A 298 -12.47 8.02 9.66
CA ILE A 298 -12.49 9.21 10.53
C ILE A 298 -11.92 8.90 11.93
N ALA A 299 -12.18 7.70 12.46
CA ALA A 299 -11.65 7.29 13.75
C ALA A 299 -10.13 7.14 13.70
N LEU A 300 -9.62 6.45 12.68
CA LEU A 300 -8.18 6.27 12.48
C LEU A 300 -7.46 7.60 12.25
N GLN A 301 -8.05 8.53 11.49
CA GLN A 301 -7.48 9.86 11.30
C GLN A 301 -7.38 10.64 12.62
N ILE A 302 -8.41 10.58 13.48
CA ILE A 302 -8.38 11.22 14.81
C ILE A 302 -7.30 10.56 15.68
N VAL A 303 -7.21 9.23 15.68
CA VAL A 303 -6.19 8.47 16.44
C VAL A 303 -4.78 8.81 15.94
N ASP A 304 -4.58 8.84 14.63
CA ASP A 304 -3.28 9.15 14.02
C ASP A 304 -2.84 10.58 14.37
N MET A 305 -3.76 11.54 14.42
CA MET A 305 -3.47 12.89 14.91
C MET A 305 -3.02 12.89 16.38
N VAL A 306 -3.71 12.16 17.25
CA VAL A 306 -3.35 12.04 18.68
C VAL A 306 -1.98 11.36 18.85
N LYS A 307 -1.64 10.42 17.96
CA LYS A 307 -0.33 9.76 17.92
C LYS A 307 0.76 10.58 17.21
N GLY A 308 0.44 11.76 16.69
CA GLY A 308 1.39 12.61 15.97
C GLY A 308 1.85 12.03 14.64
N LYS A 309 1.00 11.27 13.95
CA LYS A 309 1.22 10.77 12.58
C LYS A 309 0.64 11.75 11.55
N LYS A 310 0.93 11.52 10.27
CA LYS A 310 0.47 12.32 9.14
C LYS A 310 -1.06 12.47 9.13
N LEU A 311 -1.54 13.72 9.03
CA LEU A 311 -2.96 14.01 8.86
C LEU A 311 -3.42 13.75 7.42
N VAL A 312 -4.49 12.96 7.29
CA VAL A 312 -5.23 12.75 6.04
C VAL A 312 -6.64 13.31 6.24
N GLY A 313 -7.23 13.91 5.20
CA GLY A 313 -8.61 14.41 5.26
C GLY A 313 -8.79 15.75 5.96
N ALA A 314 -7.73 16.43 6.41
CA ALA A 314 -7.83 17.78 6.97
C ALA A 314 -8.27 18.81 5.92
N VAL A 315 -9.40 19.48 6.15
CA VAL A 315 -10.01 20.41 5.20
C VAL A 315 -9.48 21.83 5.36
N ASN A 316 -9.34 22.30 6.60
CA ASN A 316 -8.91 23.66 6.93
C ASN A 316 -7.51 23.73 7.56
N ALA A 317 -6.79 22.61 7.59
CA ALA A 317 -5.49 22.50 8.24
C ALA A 317 -4.46 21.79 7.35
N SER A 318 -4.46 22.09 6.05
CA SER A 318 -3.54 21.49 5.07
C SER A 318 -2.07 21.70 5.42
N VAL A 319 -1.75 22.84 6.05
CA VAL A 319 -0.42 23.17 6.56
C VAL A 319 0.03 22.21 7.67
N LEU A 320 -0.89 21.62 8.44
CA LEU A 320 -0.56 20.67 9.50
C LEU A 320 -0.17 19.29 8.95
N ALA A 321 -0.62 18.91 7.75
CA ALA A 321 -0.36 17.58 7.18
C ALA A 321 1.13 17.27 6.99
N SER A 322 1.99 18.29 6.87
CA SER A 322 3.45 18.16 6.74
C SER A 322 4.22 18.37 8.05
N THR A 323 3.54 18.56 9.20
CA THR A 323 4.18 19.04 10.45
C THR A 323 4.60 17.95 11.44
N PHE A 324 4.40 16.67 11.11
CA PHE A 324 4.55 15.55 12.05
C PHE A 324 5.95 14.92 12.10
N SER A 325 6.97 15.57 11.53
CA SER A 325 8.37 15.17 11.71
C SER A 325 9.04 15.91 12.86
N GLN A 326 10.06 15.30 13.47
CA GLN A 326 10.87 15.94 14.51
C GLN A 326 11.52 17.24 14.01
N GLU A 327 11.93 17.28 12.74
CA GLU A 327 12.48 18.47 12.08
C GLU A 327 11.42 19.58 11.97
N SER A 328 10.22 19.26 11.49
CA SER A 328 9.11 20.22 11.37
C SER A 328 8.74 20.82 12.73
N HIS A 329 8.80 20.03 13.80
CA HIS A 329 8.57 20.52 15.16
C HIS A 329 9.60 21.55 15.62
N GLN A 330 10.87 21.36 15.27
CA GLN A 330 11.94 22.30 15.62
C GLN A 330 11.80 23.60 14.82
N LEU A 331 11.43 23.49 13.55
CA LEU A 331 11.19 24.62 12.65
C LEU A 331 9.96 25.45 13.07
N ILE A 332 8.86 24.80 13.46
CA ILE A 332 7.68 25.49 14.02
C ILE A 332 8.07 26.30 15.26
N LYS A 333 8.80 25.68 16.21
CA LYS A 333 9.28 26.37 17.41
C LYS A 333 10.20 27.55 17.08
N LEU A 334 11.03 27.42 16.05
CA LEU A 334 11.85 28.52 15.55
C LEU A 334 10.98 29.66 15.02
N GLY A 335 9.99 29.36 14.18
CA GLY A 335 9.07 30.36 13.65
C GLY A 335 8.33 31.10 14.76
N GLU A 336 7.70 30.37 15.69
CA GLU A 336 6.99 30.94 16.85
C GLU A 336 7.92 31.84 17.68
N ALA A 337 9.12 31.38 18.01
CA ALA A 337 10.04 32.14 18.83
C ALA A 337 10.57 33.40 18.12
N VAL A 338 10.89 33.32 16.82
CA VAL A 338 11.34 34.48 16.02
C VAL A 338 10.23 35.51 15.89
N GLY A 339 8.99 35.08 15.62
CA GLY A 339 7.83 35.96 15.55
C GLY A 339 7.56 36.67 16.88
N ALA A 340 7.70 35.95 17.99
CA ALA A 340 7.48 36.51 19.32
C ALA A 340 8.60 37.48 19.76
N VAL A 341 9.85 37.21 19.38
CA VAL A 341 10.96 38.17 19.56
C VAL A 341 10.65 39.48 18.83
N LEU A 342 10.29 39.39 17.54
CA LEU A 342 9.97 40.58 16.74
C LEU A 342 8.78 41.37 17.30
N GLN A 343 7.72 40.68 17.72
CA GLN A 343 6.59 41.31 18.40
C GLN A 343 7.06 42.10 19.63
N SER A 344 7.89 41.49 20.48
CA SER A 344 8.36 42.11 21.71
C SER A 344 9.20 43.37 21.45
N CYS A 345 10.02 43.38 20.40
CA CYS A 345 10.91 44.49 20.06
C CYS A 345 10.18 45.73 19.52
N THR A 346 8.94 45.55 19.04
CA THR A 346 8.13 46.68 18.56
C THR A 346 7.52 47.46 19.72
N SER A 347 8.09 48.63 20.02
CA SER A 347 7.66 49.50 21.13
C SER A 347 6.32 50.22 20.87
N SER A 348 5.78 50.14 19.66
CA SER A 348 4.54 50.84 19.28
C SER A 348 3.33 49.93 19.40
N LYS A 349 2.27 50.38 20.09
CA LYS A 349 0.92 49.80 20.03
C LYS A 349 0.26 49.89 18.63
N LYS A 350 1.04 50.14 17.57
CA LYS A 350 0.55 50.30 16.20
C LYS A 350 0.56 48.94 15.49
N PRO A 351 -0.46 48.63 14.68
CA PRO A 351 -0.56 47.35 13.99
C PRO A 351 0.55 47.17 12.95
N PHE A 352 1.02 45.93 12.78
CA PHE A 352 1.93 45.55 11.71
C PHE A 352 1.25 45.74 10.34
N THR A 353 1.99 46.19 9.33
CA THR A 353 1.45 46.39 7.98
C THR A 353 1.91 45.33 7.00
N SER A 354 3.13 44.81 7.17
CA SER A 354 3.70 43.78 6.30
C SER A 354 4.64 42.84 7.04
N VAL A 355 4.66 41.57 6.66
CA VAL A 355 5.57 40.53 7.15
C VAL A 355 6.19 39.83 5.95
N GLN A 356 7.50 39.90 5.82
CA GLN A 356 8.31 39.21 4.81
C GLN A 356 9.02 38.03 5.47
N ILE A 357 8.82 36.83 4.95
CA ILE A 357 9.42 35.59 5.46
C ILE A 357 10.25 34.97 4.34
N SER A 358 11.55 34.86 4.56
CA SER A 358 12.50 34.30 3.61
C SER A 358 13.18 33.09 4.22
N THR A 359 13.03 31.93 3.58
CA THR A 359 13.72 30.69 3.99
C THR A 359 14.90 30.40 3.07
N GLN A 360 16.00 29.89 3.63
CA GLN A 360 17.21 29.55 2.87
C GLN A 360 17.64 28.10 3.15
N GLY A 361 18.13 27.43 2.10
CA GLY A 361 18.66 26.06 2.14
C GLY A 361 17.63 25.00 1.77
N ASP A 362 18.07 23.91 1.14
CA ASP A 362 17.18 22.89 0.55
C ASP A 362 16.29 22.20 1.59
N CYS A 363 16.78 22.02 2.83
CA CYS A 363 16.00 21.47 3.93
C CYS A 363 14.77 22.31 4.31
N MET A 364 14.76 23.60 3.96
CA MET A 364 13.65 24.52 4.25
C MET A 364 12.66 24.63 3.08
N LYS A 365 12.94 24.06 1.91
CA LYS A 365 12.12 24.21 0.69
C LYS A 365 10.67 23.75 0.89
N SER A 366 10.51 22.58 1.52
CA SER A 366 9.20 22.00 1.85
C SER A 366 8.54 22.60 3.11
N SER A 367 9.24 23.49 3.82
CA SER A 367 8.84 24.02 5.14
C SER A 367 8.12 25.37 5.11
N THR A 368 8.21 26.09 3.98
CA THR A 368 7.79 27.50 3.85
C THR A 368 6.35 27.77 4.31
N GLY A 369 5.43 26.83 4.06
CA GLY A 369 4.02 26.96 4.43
C GLY A 369 3.80 26.98 5.96
N TYR A 370 4.31 25.99 6.69
CA TYR A 370 4.14 25.96 8.15
C TYR A 370 5.06 26.95 8.87
N MET A 371 6.20 27.31 8.28
CA MET A 371 7.04 28.39 8.80
C MET A 371 6.30 29.72 8.83
N THR A 372 5.58 30.05 7.76
CA THR A 372 4.78 31.28 7.68
C THR A 372 3.72 31.32 8.79
N ALA A 373 2.94 30.25 8.94
CA ALA A 373 1.95 30.16 10.00
C ALA A 373 2.58 30.27 11.40
N SER A 374 3.69 29.56 11.65
CA SER A 374 4.38 29.55 12.95
C SER A 374 4.91 30.92 13.36
N VAL A 375 5.51 31.65 12.42
CA VAL A 375 5.98 33.03 12.64
C VAL A 375 4.83 33.96 13.03
N LEU A 376 3.70 33.87 12.32
CA LEU A 376 2.55 34.70 12.61
C LEU A 376 1.92 34.33 13.97
N VAL A 377 1.97 33.06 14.40
CA VAL A 377 1.47 32.64 15.72
C VAL A 377 2.27 33.36 16.80
N GLY A 378 3.60 33.35 16.71
CA GLY A 378 4.46 34.10 17.61
C GLY A 378 4.20 35.62 17.57
N LEU A 379 4.01 36.17 16.37
CA LEU A 379 3.79 37.60 16.16
C LEU A 379 2.44 38.09 16.72
N LEU A 380 1.40 37.26 16.69
CA LEU A 380 0.02 37.63 17.08
C LEU A 380 -0.38 37.13 18.48
N ALA A 381 0.49 36.37 19.17
CA ALA A 381 0.17 35.71 20.45
C ALA A 381 -0.37 36.64 21.57
N ASN A 382 -0.08 37.95 21.53
CA ASN A 382 -0.47 38.92 22.55
C ASN A 382 -1.62 39.86 22.10
N GLY A 383 -2.31 39.55 20.99
CA GLY A 383 -3.48 40.29 20.52
C GLY A 383 -4.75 40.01 21.35
N SER A 384 -5.59 41.04 21.56
CA SER A 384 -6.85 40.90 22.31
C SER A 384 -7.98 40.40 21.40
N GLY A 385 -8.29 39.10 21.44
CA GLY A 385 -9.44 38.54 20.72
C GLY A 385 -9.49 37.01 20.69
N SER A 386 -8.77 36.40 19.75
CA SER A 386 -8.74 34.95 19.51
C SER A 386 -7.32 34.42 19.68
N CYS A 387 -7.15 33.26 20.33
CA CYS A 387 -5.84 32.64 20.50
C CYS A 387 -5.31 32.17 19.13
N PRO A 388 -4.22 32.75 18.60
CA PRO A 388 -3.69 32.35 17.31
C PRO A 388 -3.07 30.95 17.38
N ASN A 389 -3.32 30.15 16.36
CA ASN A 389 -2.73 28.83 16.16
C ASN A 389 -2.47 28.59 14.66
N LEU A 390 -1.82 27.48 14.31
CA LEU A 390 -1.44 27.19 12.92
C LEU A 390 -2.62 27.09 11.92
N ILE A 391 -3.86 27.04 12.39
CA ILE A 391 -5.09 26.95 11.57
C ILE A 391 -5.66 28.35 11.31
N ASN A 392 -5.84 29.16 12.35
CA ASN A 392 -6.55 30.43 12.26
C ASN A 392 -5.65 31.63 11.92
N VAL A 393 -4.34 31.49 12.11
CA VAL A 393 -3.42 32.64 12.13
C VAL A 393 -3.34 33.41 10.81
N LEU A 394 -3.43 32.72 9.67
CA LEU A 394 -3.40 33.36 8.35
C LEU A 394 -4.64 34.24 8.14
N SER A 395 -5.80 33.75 8.58
CA SER A 395 -7.06 34.51 8.54
C SER A 395 -7.01 35.70 9.49
N LEU A 396 -6.51 35.51 10.71
CA LEU A 396 -6.34 36.58 11.70
C LEU A 396 -5.38 37.68 11.22
N ALA A 397 -4.28 37.30 10.55
CA ALA A 397 -3.34 38.25 9.96
C ALA A 397 -4.01 39.10 8.87
N LYS A 398 -4.80 38.47 7.99
CA LYS A 398 -5.56 39.17 6.94
C LYS A 398 -6.63 40.11 7.50
N GLU A 399 -7.39 39.66 8.51
CA GLU A 399 -8.39 40.49 9.21
C GLU A 399 -7.75 41.70 9.93
N SER A 400 -6.52 41.51 10.41
CA SER A 400 -5.72 42.58 11.03
C SER A 400 -5.03 43.51 10.00
N GLY A 401 -5.23 43.29 8.70
CA GLY A 401 -4.65 44.09 7.62
C GLY A 401 -3.15 43.84 7.36
N ILE A 402 -2.61 42.72 7.82
CA ILE A 402 -1.20 42.36 7.65
C ILE A 402 -1.01 41.70 6.28
N THR A 403 -0.12 42.27 5.45
CA THR A 403 0.27 41.67 4.17
C THR A 403 1.43 40.71 4.38
N VAL A 404 1.26 39.43 4.00
CA VAL A 404 2.28 38.39 4.20
C VAL A 404 2.92 38.02 2.87
N ASN A 405 4.24 38.17 2.80
CA ASN A 405 5.05 37.83 1.63
C ASN A 405 6.03 36.72 1.99
N GLN A 406 6.13 35.71 1.13
CA GLN A 406 7.02 34.57 1.32
C GLN A 406 8.03 34.47 0.18
N ALA A 407 9.27 34.12 0.51
CA ALA A 407 10.34 33.87 -0.44
C ALA A 407 11.18 32.67 0.00
N HIS A 408 11.74 31.95 -0.98
CA HIS A 408 12.66 30.84 -0.72
C HIS A 408 13.88 30.97 -1.64
N CYS A 409 15.08 30.75 -1.11
CA CYS A 409 16.32 30.73 -1.87
C CYS A 409 17.11 29.45 -1.61
N SER A 410 17.57 28.79 -2.67
CA SER A 410 18.53 27.67 -2.59
C SER A 410 19.91 28.19 -2.19
N SER A 411 20.60 27.49 -1.28
CA SER A 411 21.93 27.84 -0.78
C SER A 411 22.68 26.56 -0.40
N ASP A 412 23.97 26.49 -0.75
CA ASP A 412 24.88 25.36 -0.44
C ASP A 412 25.33 25.31 1.05
N ALA A 413 24.84 26.22 1.90
CA ALA A 413 25.23 26.26 3.31
C ALA A 413 24.46 25.22 4.15
N ALA A 414 25.19 24.39 4.90
CA ALA A 414 24.69 23.23 5.66
C ALA A 414 23.80 23.52 6.90
N GLY A 415 23.11 24.66 6.97
CA GLY A 415 22.21 24.99 8.08
C GLY A 415 21.07 25.88 7.61
N GLY A 416 19.86 25.33 7.52
CA GLY A 416 18.67 26.08 7.09
C GLY A 416 18.47 27.36 7.91
N VAL A 417 18.33 28.49 7.23
CA VAL A 417 18.15 29.81 7.87
C VAL A 417 16.74 30.33 7.60
N CYS A 418 16.07 30.79 8.65
CA CYS A 418 14.82 31.54 8.54
C CYS A 418 15.10 33.02 8.81
N THR A 419 14.82 33.86 7.83
CA THR A 419 14.87 35.31 7.96
C THR A 419 13.45 35.85 7.96
N VAL A 420 13.10 36.63 8.98
CA VAL A 420 11.80 37.29 9.10
C VAL A 420 12.04 38.79 9.19
N GLU A 421 11.37 39.54 8.34
CA GLU A 421 11.37 41.00 8.37
C GLU A 421 9.93 41.50 8.51
N ILE A 422 9.68 42.39 9.46
CA ILE A 422 8.39 43.01 9.69
C ILE A 422 8.47 44.50 9.43
N GLY A 423 7.47 45.04 8.75
CA GLY A 423 7.29 46.47 8.53
C GLY A 423 6.14 47.00 9.38
N ALA A 424 6.39 48.06 10.14
CA ALA A 424 5.39 48.77 10.92
C ALA A 424 5.59 50.29 10.80
N SER A 425 4.60 51.01 10.24
CA SER A 425 4.54 52.48 10.26
C SER A 425 5.85 53.20 9.86
N GLY A 426 6.59 52.69 8.87
CA GLY A 426 7.84 53.27 8.37
C GLY A 426 9.13 52.80 9.06
N SER A 427 9.05 51.84 9.99
CA SER A 427 10.20 51.14 10.57
C SER A 427 10.20 49.66 10.17
N SER A 428 11.37 49.11 9.85
CA SER A 428 11.56 47.67 9.61
C SER A 428 12.35 47.04 10.74
N PHE A 429 11.85 45.89 11.24
CA PHE A 429 12.58 45.04 12.18
C PHE A 429 12.85 43.70 11.51
N LYS A 430 14.08 43.22 11.63
CA LYS A 430 14.52 41.98 11.01
C LYS A 430 15.04 41.02 12.07
N ALA A 431 14.73 39.74 11.96
CA ALA A 431 15.31 38.69 12.80
C ALA A 431 15.74 37.52 11.92
N THR A 432 16.92 36.99 12.19
CA THR A 432 17.47 35.83 11.49
C THR A 432 17.69 34.72 12.51
N GLY A 433 17.14 33.54 12.27
CA GLY A 433 17.25 32.40 13.17
C GLY A 433 17.51 31.08 12.45
N SER A 434 17.98 30.08 13.21
CA SER A 434 18.20 28.72 12.73
C SER A 434 17.96 27.70 13.84
N VAL A 435 17.99 26.41 13.50
CA VAL A 435 17.96 25.32 14.49
C VAL A 435 19.37 24.75 14.63
N GLN A 436 19.92 24.77 15.83
CA GLN A 436 21.24 24.20 16.14
C GLN A 436 21.13 23.18 17.27
N GLY A 437 21.58 21.95 17.03
CA GLY A 437 21.48 20.86 18.02
C GLY A 437 20.04 20.59 18.49
N GLY A 438 19.05 20.84 17.63
CA GLY A 438 17.62 20.72 17.95
C GLY A 438 17.02 21.88 18.76
N VAL A 439 17.79 22.95 19.01
CA VAL A 439 17.35 24.14 19.73
C VAL A 439 17.19 25.32 18.77
N PRO A 440 16.05 26.05 18.80
CA PRO A 440 15.90 27.29 18.05
C PRO A 440 16.85 28.37 18.57
N VAL A 441 17.61 28.99 17.67
CA VAL A 441 18.57 30.04 18.02
C VAL A 441 18.37 31.27 17.14
N LEU A 442 18.62 32.45 17.73
CA LEU A 442 18.64 33.72 17.04
C LEU A 442 20.08 34.09 16.66
N LEU A 443 20.30 34.39 15.39
CA LEU A 443 21.59 34.77 14.81
C LEU A 443 21.74 36.29 14.69
N GLU A 444 20.66 36.98 14.33
CA GLU A 444 20.65 38.43 14.09
C GLU A 444 19.34 39.05 14.56
N LEU A 445 19.40 40.27 15.10
CA LEU A 445 18.25 41.12 15.37
C LEU A 445 18.49 42.56 14.89
N SER A 446 17.76 42.98 13.86
CA SER A 446 17.74 44.33 13.28
C SER A 446 19.14 44.92 13.06
N GLY A 447 19.99 44.17 12.34
CA GLY A 447 21.39 44.53 12.06
C GLY A 447 22.39 44.17 13.15
N SER A 448 21.94 43.74 14.33
CA SER A 448 22.82 43.27 15.40
C SER A 448 23.07 41.76 15.28
N VAL A 449 24.17 41.38 14.63
CA VAL A 449 24.61 39.97 14.50
C VAL A 449 25.26 39.50 15.80
N PHE A 450 24.74 38.45 16.43
CA PHE A 450 25.26 37.94 17.70
C PHE A 450 26.53 37.11 17.50
N ARG A 451 27.54 37.30 18.37
CA ARG A 451 28.80 36.51 18.32
C ARG A 451 28.60 35.02 18.60
N GLN A 452 27.57 34.71 19.38
CA GLN A 452 27.15 33.36 19.71
C GLN A 452 25.63 33.33 19.50
N PRO A 453 25.11 32.32 18.78
CA PRO A 453 23.67 32.17 18.59
C PRO A 453 22.93 32.21 19.93
N VAL A 454 21.88 33.02 20.02
CA VAL A 454 21.10 33.18 21.25
C VAL A 454 20.06 32.07 21.31
N SER A 455 20.15 31.18 22.28
CA SER A 455 19.13 30.16 22.52
C SER A 455 17.78 30.81 22.80
N LEU A 456 16.78 30.54 21.96
CA LEU A 456 15.41 31.00 22.12
C LEU A 456 14.67 30.05 23.07
N THR A 457 15.09 30.03 24.34
CA THR A 457 14.47 29.25 25.41
C THR A 457 14.52 30.01 26.73
N GLY A 458 13.50 29.84 27.58
CA GLY A 458 13.43 30.50 28.88
C GLY A 458 13.04 31.98 28.83
N ASN A 459 13.44 32.74 29.85
CA ASN A 459 13.14 34.16 29.97
C ASN A 459 14.28 34.99 29.36
N LEU A 460 13.98 35.77 28.32
CA LEU A 460 14.96 36.56 27.57
C LEU A 460 14.59 38.05 27.61
N LEU A 461 15.58 38.88 27.95
CA LEU A 461 15.50 40.33 27.94
C LEU A 461 16.31 40.86 26.75
N PHE A 462 15.64 41.47 25.78
CA PHE A 462 16.27 42.13 24.65
C PHE A 462 16.28 43.64 24.84
N PHE A 463 17.41 44.28 24.60
CA PHE A 463 17.56 45.70 24.90
C PHE A 463 18.58 46.38 23.97
N LYS A 464 18.35 47.65 23.62
CA LYS A 464 19.17 48.39 22.66
C LYS A 464 20.02 49.48 23.32
N ALA A 465 21.34 49.37 23.23
CA ALA A 465 22.28 50.28 23.88
C ALA A 465 23.50 50.57 22.98
N SER A 466 24.18 51.69 23.24
CA SER A 466 25.48 51.97 22.64
C SER A 466 26.56 51.11 23.32
N ALA A 467 27.54 50.64 22.54
CA ALA A 467 28.61 49.81 23.08
C ALA A 467 29.48 50.61 24.08
N SER A 468 29.45 50.20 25.35
CA SER A 468 30.25 50.81 26.43
C SER A 468 30.82 49.72 27.36
N PRO A 469 32.07 49.85 27.84
CA PRO A 469 32.66 48.92 28.81
C PRO A 469 31.84 48.78 30.10
N GLN A 470 31.09 49.81 30.50
CA GLN A 470 30.27 49.82 31.73
C GLN A 470 28.86 49.24 31.53
N LEU A 471 28.47 48.86 30.31
CA LEU A 471 27.10 48.42 30.01
C LEU A 471 26.74 47.14 30.76
N LEU A 472 27.61 46.12 30.71
CA LEU A 472 27.35 44.83 31.35
C LEU A 472 27.27 44.95 32.88
N SER A 473 28.20 45.69 33.50
CA SER A 473 28.20 45.90 34.95
C SER A 473 26.98 46.70 35.42
N SER A 474 26.53 47.66 34.62
CA SER A 474 25.34 48.47 34.95
C SER A 474 24.05 47.65 34.83
N VAL A 475 23.89 46.87 33.76
CA VAL A 475 22.72 45.97 33.60
C VAL A 475 22.71 44.88 34.67
N ALA A 476 23.88 44.30 34.99
CA ALA A 476 24.01 43.32 36.05
C ALA A 476 23.67 43.87 37.43
N GLY A 477 24.11 45.08 37.76
CA GLY A 477 23.77 45.75 39.02
C GLY A 477 22.27 46.01 39.16
N VAL A 478 21.61 46.42 38.08
CA VAL A 478 20.15 46.64 38.06
C VAL A 478 19.38 45.34 38.26
N LEU A 479 19.72 44.28 37.54
CA LEU A 479 19.05 42.98 37.67
C LEU A 479 19.29 42.34 39.05
N ALA A 480 20.51 42.45 39.58
CA ALA A 480 20.84 41.98 40.93
C ALA A 480 20.05 42.71 42.02
N THR A 481 19.86 44.03 41.89
CA THR A 481 19.04 44.83 42.83
C THR A 481 17.57 44.41 42.78
N ALA A 482 17.09 43.96 41.63
CA ALA A 482 15.74 43.41 41.45
C ALA A 482 15.61 41.92 41.88
N GLY A 483 16.68 41.30 42.38
CA GLY A 483 16.70 39.89 42.78
C GLY A 483 16.66 38.91 41.61
N VAL A 484 17.00 39.35 40.40
CA VAL A 484 16.96 38.55 39.17
C VAL A 484 18.36 38.02 38.84
N GLU A 485 18.50 36.71 38.73
CA GLU A 485 19.76 36.04 38.37
C GLU A 485 19.98 36.08 36.85
N ILE A 486 21.20 36.41 36.43
CA ILE A 486 21.63 36.38 35.02
C ILE A 486 22.15 34.98 34.69
N GLN A 487 21.49 34.30 33.75
CA GLN A 487 21.85 32.97 33.26
C GLN A 487 22.73 33.02 32.01
N SER A 488 22.56 34.03 31.17
CA SER A 488 23.35 34.21 29.95
C SER A 488 23.40 35.68 29.52
N PHE A 489 24.45 36.06 28.79
CA PHE A 489 24.59 37.38 28.18
C PHE A 489 25.16 37.24 26.78
N SER A 490 24.42 37.73 25.78
CA SER A 490 24.79 37.67 24.37
C SER A 490 24.93 39.07 23.80
N ALA A 491 26.13 39.37 23.32
CA ALA A 491 26.49 40.64 22.71
C ALA A 491 26.68 40.51 21.19
N PRO A 492 26.41 41.59 20.44
CA PRO A 492 26.65 41.64 19.01
C PRO A 492 28.15 41.63 18.66
N ALA A 493 28.46 41.25 17.43
CA ALA A 493 29.82 41.22 16.90
C ALA A 493 30.39 42.63 16.72
N ASP A 494 29.58 43.52 16.16
CA ASP A 494 29.87 44.95 15.96
C ASP A 494 29.88 45.72 17.30
N ARG A 495 30.58 46.86 17.32
CA ARG A 495 30.66 47.80 18.44
C ARG A 495 30.29 49.23 18.05
N THR A 496 29.84 49.46 16.82
CA THR A 496 29.50 50.79 16.30
C THR A 496 27.99 51.03 16.35
N GLY A 497 27.58 52.19 16.84
CA GLY A 497 26.17 52.58 16.94
C GLY A 497 25.40 51.96 18.11
N ASP A 498 24.07 52.03 18.03
CA ASP A 498 23.15 51.44 19.00
C ASP A 498 22.78 50.02 18.55
N LEU A 499 23.16 49.02 19.34
CA LEU A 499 23.00 47.60 18.99
C LEU A 499 22.11 46.87 20.00
N TRP A 500 21.51 45.75 19.57
CA TRP A 500 20.70 44.88 20.40
C TRP A 500 21.57 43.89 21.17
N TYR A 501 21.28 43.77 22.47
CA TYR A 501 21.86 42.81 23.41
C TYR A 501 20.75 41.90 23.94
N CYS A 502 21.13 40.67 24.36
CA CYS A 502 20.21 39.74 24.99
C CYS A 502 20.76 39.24 26.33
N VAL A 503 19.92 39.21 27.36
CA VAL A 503 20.23 38.61 28.68
C VAL A 503 19.20 37.51 28.96
N GLY A 504 19.67 36.29 29.23
CA GLY A 504 18.85 35.24 29.81
C GLY A 504 18.76 35.42 31.33
N VAL A 505 17.55 35.37 31.88
CA VAL A 505 17.28 35.65 33.30
C VAL A 505 16.48 34.54 33.97
N SER A 506 16.61 34.38 35.29
CA SER A 506 15.82 33.38 36.03
C SER A 506 14.33 33.70 36.09
N SER A 507 13.97 34.98 36.14
CA SER A 507 12.60 35.47 36.15
C SER A 507 12.51 36.86 35.52
N LEU A 508 11.31 37.25 35.04
CA LEU A 508 11.12 38.57 34.46
C LEU A 508 11.05 39.66 35.54
N PRO A 509 11.74 40.80 35.37
CA PRO A 509 11.61 41.93 36.28
C PRO A 509 10.17 42.48 36.25
N GLY A 510 9.55 42.65 37.43
CA GLY A 510 8.18 43.18 37.55
C GLY A 510 8.02 44.65 37.14
N ASP A 511 9.11 45.43 37.17
CA ASP A 511 9.15 46.81 36.67
C ASP A 511 10.39 47.04 35.79
N LEU A 512 10.15 47.26 34.49
CA LEU A 512 11.20 47.51 33.50
C LEU A 512 11.67 48.96 33.49
N SER A 513 11.05 49.84 34.29
CA SER A 513 11.42 51.25 34.41
C SER A 513 12.84 51.43 34.99
N VAL A 514 13.35 50.46 35.76
CA VAL A 514 14.67 50.50 36.40
C VAL A 514 15.82 50.51 35.37
N LEU A 515 15.59 49.98 34.17
CA LEU A 515 16.55 50.01 33.06
C LEU A 515 16.52 51.34 32.26
N LYS A 516 15.64 52.32 32.61
CA LYS A 516 15.50 53.64 31.94
C LYS A 516 16.79 54.44 31.78
N PRO A 517 17.67 54.50 32.77
CA PRO A 517 18.88 55.31 32.68
C PRO A 517 19.92 54.75 31.70
N LEU A 518 19.83 53.47 31.34
CA LEU A 518 20.93 52.72 30.71
C LEU A 518 20.65 52.32 29.25
N VAL A 519 19.41 52.46 28.78
CA VAL A 519 18.97 51.80 27.54
C VAL A 519 17.91 52.58 26.78
N LYS A 520 18.07 52.68 25.45
CA LYS A 520 17.18 53.45 24.56
C LYS A 520 15.85 52.75 24.24
N GLU A 521 15.86 51.43 24.03
CA GLU A 521 14.67 50.61 23.76
C GLU A 521 14.73 49.29 24.54
N ARG A 522 13.57 48.72 24.92
CA ARG A 522 13.48 47.49 25.73
C ARG A 522 12.32 46.60 25.31
N SER A 523 12.56 45.29 25.37
CA SER A 523 11.56 44.27 25.11
C SER A 523 11.82 43.03 25.95
N VAL A 524 10.76 42.44 26.50
CA VAL A 524 10.83 41.30 27.40
C VAL A 524 10.02 40.16 26.82
N HIS A 525 10.57 38.94 26.87
CA HIS A 525 9.86 37.77 26.40
C HIS A 525 10.11 36.53 27.29
N THR A 526 9.06 35.75 27.54
CA THR A 526 9.10 34.46 28.25
C THR A 526 8.71 33.36 27.29
N LEU A 527 9.61 32.41 27.04
CA LEU A 527 9.34 31.20 26.26
C LEU A 527 9.03 30.04 27.22
N SER A 528 7.79 29.56 27.23
CA SER A 528 7.38 28.45 28.12
C SER A 528 8.05 27.14 27.71
N SER A 529 8.85 26.55 28.60
CA SER A 529 9.50 25.26 28.40
C SER A 529 8.67 24.11 28.96
N THR A 530 7.80 23.50 28.14
CA THR A 530 7.38 22.11 28.39
C THR A 530 8.36 21.16 27.70
N ALA A 531 9.51 20.93 28.32
CA ALA A 531 10.35 19.73 28.13
C ALA A 531 11.47 19.70 29.18
N ARG A 532 11.45 18.72 30.08
CA ARG A 532 12.59 18.36 30.94
C ARG A 532 13.73 17.85 30.05
N VAL A 533 14.89 18.48 30.12
CA VAL A 533 16.11 18.06 29.41
C VAL A 533 16.98 17.24 30.36
N ILE A 534 17.27 16.00 29.97
CA ILE A 534 18.28 15.13 30.56
C ILE A 534 19.64 15.51 29.95
N HIS A 535 20.65 15.72 30.79
CA HIS A 535 22.01 16.11 30.40
C HIS A 535 22.74 15.03 29.59
N GLY A 536 23.42 15.46 28.52
CA GLY A 536 24.39 14.67 27.76
C GLY A 536 25.56 15.55 27.32
N ASN A 537 26.78 15.04 27.50
CA ASN A 537 28.06 15.74 27.51
C ASN A 537 28.47 16.48 26.22
N ARG A 538 29.18 17.60 26.42
CA ARG A 538 29.93 18.35 25.40
C ARG A 538 31.12 17.54 24.87
N MET A 539 31.30 17.51 23.55
CA MET A 539 32.63 17.47 22.94
C MET A 539 32.89 18.81 22.24
N ARG A 540 34.09 19.34 22.48
CA ARG A 540 34.66 20.53 21.84
C ARG A 540 35.27 20.07 20.54
N ASP A 541 35.10 20.84 19.47
CA ASP A 541 36.13 20.94 18.46
C ASP A 541 36.34 22.38 18.01
N THR A 542 37.61 22.64 17.76
CA THR A 542 38.30 23.91 17.63
C THR A 542 38.63 24.20 16.18
N MET A 543 38.61 25.49 15.80
CA MET A 543 39.32 26.09 14.65
C MET A 543 38.82 25.70 13.24
N SER A 544 38.90 26.50 12.18
CA SER A 544 39.37 27.87 11.94
C SER A 544 38.73 28.40 10.64
N LEU A 545 38.70 29.73 10.48
CA LEU A 545 38.40 30.41 9.22
C LEU A 545 39.51 30.15 8.19
N ARG A 546 39.16 29.83 6.92
CA ARG A 546 39.85 30.34 5.70
C ARG A 546 39.06 30.02 4.40
N PRO A 547 39.35 30.75 3.29
CA PRO A 547 38.43 31.02 2.18
C PRO A 547 38.66 30.19 0.90
N ALA A 548 37.60 30.11 0.08
CA ALA A 548 37.51 29.91 -1.38
C ALA A 548 38.56 29.06 -2.13
N GLU A 549 38.18 27.84 -2.54
CA GLU A 549 38.76 27.06 -3.66
C GLU A 549 37.58 26.43 -4.45
N ILE A 550 37.36 26.70 -5.75
CA ILE A 550 37.99 26.16 -6.98
C ILE A 550 38.07 24.62 -6.98
N TYR A 551 37.08 23.99 -7.64
CA TYR A 551 36.89 22.55 -7.91
C TYR A 551 36.60 21.66 -6.68
N THR A 552 35.35 21.19 -6.57
CA THR A 552 34.92 20.18 -5.59
C THR A 552 35.00 18.77 -6.19
N HIS A 553 35.75 17.89 -5.52
CA HIS A 553 35.74 16.45 -5.76
C HIS A 553 35.18 15.77 -4.51
N ASP A 554 33.97 15.23 -4.62
CA ASP A 554 33.34 14.47 -3.56
C ASP A 554 33.98 13.07 -3.49
N PHE A 555 34.94 12.92 -2.58
CA PHE A 555 35.59 11.64 -2.30
C PHE A 555 34.67 10.76 -1.47
N CYS A 556 34.37 9.56 -1.98
CA CYS A 556 33.65 8.51 -1.26
C CYS A 556 34.58 7.30 -1.12
N ASP A 557 34.93 6.96 0.12
CA ASP A 557 35.65 5.74 0.45
C ASP A 557 34.62 4.63 0.72
N GLY A 558 34.49 3.69 -0.21
CA GLY A 558 33.59 2.55 -0.10
C GLY A 558 34.03 1.54 0.97
N ASP A 559 35.33 1.48 1.30
CA ASP A 559 35.89 0.50 2.22
C ASP A 559 35.82 0.95 3.68
N HIS A 560 35.67 2.26 3.93
CA HIS A 560 35.65 2.86 5.27
C HIS A 560 34.69 2.17 6.24
N ALA A 561 33.47 1.83 5.81
CA ALA A 561 32.49 1.17 6.65
C ALA A 561 32.91 -0.26 7.04
N ALA A 562 33.53 -0.99 6.12
CA ALA A 562 34.03 -2.34 6.36
C ALA A 562 35.26 -2.32 7.29
N GLU A 563 36.17 -1.36 7.09
CA GLU A 563 37.34 -1.18 7.97
C GLU A 563 36.92 -0.78 9.39
N LEU A 564 35.96 0.14 9.55
CA LEU A 564 35.42 0.56 10.84
C LEU A 564 34.79 -0.62 11.60
N LEU A 565 33.95 -1.41 10.91
CA LEU A 565 33.35 -2.61 11.48
C LEU A 565 34.43 -3.65 11.84
N GLY A 566 35.45 -3.82 11.00
CA GLY A 566 36.62 -4.66 11.29
C GLY A 566 37.35 -4.24 12.57
N ALA A 567 37.57 -2.94 12.77
CA ALA A 567 38.17 -2.40 13.99
C ALA A 567 37.28 -2.63 15.22
N LEU A 568 35.98 -2.36 15.12
CA LEU A 568 35.02 -2.59 16.20
C LEU A 568 34.90 -4.08 16.57
N ARG A 569 35.00 -4.98 15.57
CA ARG A 569 35.08 -6.42 15.79
C ARG A 569 36.33 -6.80 16.57
N HIS A 570 37.48 -6.21 16.26
CA HIS A 570 38.71 -6.43 17.03
C HIS A 570 38.59 -5.96 18.49
N PHE A 571 37.92 -4.83 18.72
CA PHE A 571 37.63 -4.36 20.08
C PHE A 571 36.71 -5.34 20.83
N TYR A 572 35.66 -5.83 20.16
CA TYR A 572 34.78 -6.86 20.69
C TYR A 572 35.55 -8.14 21.08
N THR A 573 36.34 -8.72 20.17
CA THR A 573 37.06 -9.98 20.45
C THR A 573 38.17 -9.83 21.49
N SER A 574 38.72 -8.63 21.63
CA SER A 574 39.75 -8.31 22.63
C SER A 574 39.17 -7.78 23.95
N GLY A 575 37.84 -7.61 24.05
CA GLY A 575 37.15 -7.04 25.21
C GLY A 575 37.44 -5.54 25.46
N LEU A 576 38.01 -4.83 24.49
CA LEU A 576 38.38 -3.42 24.60
C LEU A 576 37.15 -2.52 24.43
N PHE A 577 37.05 -1.46 25.23
CA PHE A 577 35.98 -0.44 25.17
C PHE A 577 34.54 -0.95 25.37
N THR A 578 34.38 -2.21 25.81
CA THR A 578 33.07 -2.81 26.09
C THR A 578 32.44 -2.21 27.36
N ASP A 579 31.13 -1.94 27.31
CA ASP A 579 30.36 -1.24 28.36
C ASP A 579 29.12 -2.05 28.82
N VAL A 580 28.93 -3.26 28.26
CA VAL A 580 27.91 -4.23 28.66
C VAL A 580 28.39 -5.65 28.43
N ALA A 581 27.89 -6.59 29.23
CA ALA A 581 28.10 -8.02 29.06
C ALA A 581 26.76 -8.74 28.92
N LEU A 582 26.56 -9.51 27.85
CA LEU A 582 25.40 -10.37 27.66
C LEU A 582 25.75 -11.77 28.18
N GLN A 583 24.98 -12.27 29.14
CA GLN A 583 25.14 -13.62 29.68
C GLN A 583 24.02 -14.52 29.17
N CYS A 584 24.36 -15.64 28.55
CA CYS A 584 23.38 -16.65 28.18
C CYS A 584 22.94 -17.43 29.43
N GLY A 585 21.62 -17.52 29.65
CA GLY A 585 21.03 -18.03 30.88
C GLY A 585 21.35 -19.51 31.18
N GLU A 586 21.51 -20.35 30.16
CA GLU A 586 21.67 -21.80 30.33
C GLU A 586 23.13 -22.26 30.38
N SER A 587 24.03 -21.66 29.59
CA SER A 587 25.46 -22.01 29.58
C SER A 587 26.31 -21.18 30.55
N GLY A 588 25.81 -20.00 30.96
CA GLY A 588 26.57 -19.01 31.71
C GLY A 588 27.65 -18.27 30.90
N GLN A 589 27.79 -18.53 29.60
CA GLN A 589 28.75 -17.85 28.71
C GLN A 589 28.45 -16.35 28.63
N VAL A 590 29.51 -15.54 28.62
CA VAL A 590 29.44 -14.08 28.68
C VAL A 590 30.07 -13.47 27.43
N PHE A 591 29.34 -12.56 26.78
CA PHE A 591 29.78 -11.80 25.62
C PHE A 591 29.94 -10.33 26.00
N HIS A 592 31.16 -9.82 25.96
CA HIS A 592 31.45 -8.41 26.25
C HIS A 592 31.20 -7.57 25.00
N CYS A 593 30.26 -6.63 25.04
CA CYS A 593 29.77 -5.90 23.88
C CYS A 593 29.71 -4.39 24.13
N HIS A 594 29.37 -3.65 23.06
CA HIS A 594 29.15 -2.20 23.10
C HIS A 594 27.65 -1.89 23.02
N LYS A 595 27.10 -1.19 24.02
CA LYS A 595 25.68 -0.80 24.10
C LYS A 595 25.24 -0.03 22.86
N ALA A 596 26.09 0.88 22.38
CA ALA A 596 25.82 1.71 21.22
C ALA A 596 25.60 0.88 19.94
N LEU A 597 26.43 -0.13 19.69
CA LEU A 597 26.30 -0.97 18.50
C LEU A 597 25.07 -1.90 18.59
N LEU A 598 24.85 -2.53 19.76
CA LEU A 598 23.67 -3.36 19.99
C LEU A 598 22.37 -2.54 19.82
N ALA A 599 22.30 -1.33 20.38
CA ALA A 599 21.16 -0.44 20.23
C ALA A 599 21.00 0.12 18.81
N ALA A 600 22.08 0.24 18.04
CA ALA A 600 22.01 0.68 16.64
C ALA A 600 21.39 -0.38 15.72
N ARG A 601 21.59 -1.68 16.03
CA ARG A 601 21.14 -2.80 15.19
C ARG A 601 19.89 -3.54 15.70
N SER A 602 19.53 -3.39 16.97
CA SER A 602 18.36 -4.03 17.57
C SER A 602 17.54 -3.01 18.38
N SER A 603 16.25 -2.92 18.04
CA SER A 603 15.32 -2.04 18.75
C SER A 603 15.08 -2.50 20.19
N TYR A 604 15.15 -3.82 20.45
CA TYR A 604 15.07 -4.41 21.79
C TYR A 604 16.17 -3.84 22.69
N PHE A 605 17.43 -3.91 22.26
CA PHE A 605 18.54 -3.35 23.04
C PHE A 605 18.50 -1.82 23.11
N LYS A 606 18.02 -1.15 22.05
CA LYS A 606 17.82 0.31 22.08
C LYS A 606 16.86 0.74 23.17
N VAL A 607 15.69 0.11 23.24
CA VAL A 607 14.70 0.39 24.29
C VAL A 607 15.26 0.00 25.65
N MET A 608 15.93 -1.14 25.78
CA MET A 608 16.55 -1.59 27.02
C MET A 608 17.58 -0.59 27.59
N PHE A 609 18.39 0.05 26.74
CA PHE A 609 19.42 0.97 27.21
C PHE A 609 18.95 2.41 27.36
N THR A 610 17.84 2.79 26.72
CA THR A 610 17.37 4.19 26.68
C THR A 610 16.09 4.44 27.49
N ALA A 611 15.24 3.43 27.67
CA ALA A 611 14.10 3.52 28.57
C ALA A 611 14.57 3.39 30.03
N ASP A 612 13.73 3.83 30.98
CA ASP A 612 14.03 3.79 32.42
C ASP A 612 13.86 2.36 32.99
N MET A 613 14.47 1.37 32.32
CA MET A 613 14.47 -0.04 32.71
C MET A 613 15.63 -0.34 33.67
N ARG A 614 15.44 -1.33 34.55
CA ARG A 614 16.39 -1.67 35.61
C ARG A 614 17.74 -2.13 35.05
N GLU A 615 17.70 -2.74 33.88
CA GLU A 615 18.80 -3.32 33.12
C GLU A 615 19.76 -2.26 32.56
N ARG A 616 19.31 -0.99 32.42
CA ARG A 616 20.14 0.14 31.97
C ARG A 616 21.42 0.29 32.79
N SER A 617 21.30 0.11 34.10
CA SER A 617 22.38 0.28 35.08
C SER A 617 23.18 -1.00 35.32
N ASN A 618 22.75 -2.13 34.76
CA ASN A 618 23.44 -3.40 34.92
C ASN A 618 24.63 -3.48 33.95
N SER A 619 25.76 -3.98 34.46
CA SER A 619 26.92 -4.33 33.63
C SER A 619 26.77 -5.69 32.97
N VAL A 620 25.91 -6.57 33.52
CA VAL A 620 25.63 -7.92 33.00
C VAL A 620 24.12 -8.10 32.79
N ILE A 621 23.72 -8.51 31.59
CA ILE A 621 22.33 -8.73 31.20
C ILE A 621 22.16 -10.20 30.88
N LYS A 622 21.25 -10.87 31.59
CA LYS A 622 20.95 -12.29 31.40
C LYS A 622 19.85 -12.45 30.36
N LEU A 623 20.14 -13.17 29.27
CA LEU A 623 19.17 -13.53 28.25
C LEU A 623 18.73 -14.98 28.48
N ILE A 624 17.43 -15.20 28.66
CA ILE A 624 16.82 -16.50 28.88
C ILE A 624 16.17 -16.94 27.57
N GLY A 625 16.31 -18.22 27.19
CA GLY A 625 15.69 -18.79 26.00
C GLY A 625 16.41 -18.48 24.68
N VAL A 626 17.68 -18.09 24.70
CA VAL A 626 18.50 -17.89 23.50
C VAL A 626 19.74 -18.78 23.58
N ASP A 627 19.93 -19.65 22.59
CA ASP A 627 21.12 -20.51 22.49
C ASP A 627 22.42 -19.69 22.34
N CYS A 628 23.53 -20.22 22.84
CA CYS A 628 24.82 -19.51 22.85
C CYS A 628 25.40 -19.30 21.46
N LEU A 629 25.28 -20.29 20.59
CA LEU A 629 25.82 -20.22 19.23
C LEU A 629 25.00 -19.22 18.40
N VAL A 630 23.70 -19.19 18.62
CA VAL A 630 22.79 -18.21 17.99
C VAL A 630 23.08 -16.80 18.48
N LEU A 631 23.26 -16.61 19.80
CA LEU A 631 23.60 -15.31 20.35
C LEU A 631 24.97 -14.83 19.83
N ASP A 632 25.97 -15.71 19.75
CA ASP A 632 27.27 -15.40 19.16
C ASP A 632 27.12 -14.99 17.67
N ALA A 633 26.28 -15.68 16.89
CA ALA A 633 26.01 -15.33 15.51
C ALA A 633 25.37 -13.94 15.37
N LEU A 634 24.38 -13.61 16.21
CA LEU A 634 23.71 -12.30 16.21
C LEU A 634 24.65 -11.17 16.68
N VAL A 635 25.48 -11.43 17.69
CA VAL A 635 26.47 -10.47 18.16
C VAL A 635 27.54 -10.26 17.10
N ASN A 636 28.07 -11.33 16.49
CA ASN A 636 29.02 -11.22 15.39
C ASN A 636 28.43 -10.42 14.23
N TYR A 637 27.16 -10.65 13.86
CA TYR A 637 26.45 -9.89 12.84
C TYR A 637 26.47 -8.37 13.09
N VAL A 638 26.37 -7.93 14.36
CA VAL A 638 26.45 -6.51 14.70
C VAL A 638 27.81 -5.88 14.33
N TYR A 639 28.88 -6.67 14.36
CA TYR A 639 30.24 -6.21 14.06
C TYR A 639 30.75 -6.58 12.66
N THR A 640 30.08 -7.50 11.96
CA THR A 640 30.51 -7.98 10.63
C THR A 640 29.52 -7.62 9.52
N ALA A 641 28.28 -7.26 9.87
CA ALA A 641 27.14 -7.22 8.96
C ALA A 641 26.87 -8.55 8.24
N GLN A 642 27.40 -9.67 8.74
CA GLN A 642 27.29 -11.00 8.13
C GLN A 642 26.83 -12.03 9.16
N VAL A 643 25.93 -12.93 8.73
CA VAL A 643 25.45 -14.06 9.52
C VAL A 643 25.37 -15.29 8.61
N SER A 644 25.76 -16.45 9.13
CA SER A 644 25.66 -17.72 8.40
C SER A 644 24.36 -18.42 8.78
N ILE A 645 23.47 -18.57 7.82
CA ILE A 645 22.18 -19.25 7.97
C ILE A 645 22.33 -20.66 7.37
N THR A 646 21.98 -21.68 8.15
CA THR A 646 22.05 -23.10 7.80
C THR A 646 20.73 -23.77 8.16
N GLN A 647 20.46 -24.94 7.57
CA GLN A 647 19.28 -25.73 7.93
C GLN A 647 19.23 -26.07 9.43
N SER A 648 20.39 -26.25 10.06
CA SER A 648 20.49 -26.60 11.48
C SER A 648 20.29 -25.42 12.45
N ASN A 649 20.46 -24.17 12.00
CA ASN A 649 20.37 -23.00 12.89
C ASN A 649 19.22 -22.04 12.54
N VAL A 650 18.61 -22.16 11.36
CA VAL A 650 17.68 -21.13 10.85
C VAL A 650 16.47 -20.92 11.76
N GLN A 651 15.90 -21.97 12.34
CA GLN A 651 14.74 -21.87 13.23
C GLN A 651 15.10 -21.12 14.52
N SER A 652 16.13 -21.58 15.25
CA SER A 652 16.57 -20.94 16.49
C SER A 652 17.14 -19.53 16.27
N LEU A 653 17.78 -19.29 15.11
CA LEU A 653 18.24 -17.97 14.71
C LEU A 653 17.08 -17.02 14.42
N LEU A 654 16.02 -17.49 13.75
CA LEU A 654 14.82 -16.69 13.49
C LEU A 654 14.10 -16.36 14.81
N GLU A 655 13.90 -17.34 15.69
CA GLU A 655 13.31 -17.15 17.02
C GLU A 655 14.06 -16.08 17.82
N ALA A 656 15.39 -16.19 17.89
CA ALA A 656 16.22 -15.24 18.62
C ALA A 656 16.26 -13.86 17.93
N ALA A 657 16.28 -13.80 16.60
CA ALA A 657 16.23 -12.56 15.85
C ALA A 657 14.87 -11.85 16.02
N ASP A 658 13.78 -12.59 16.12
CA ASP A 658 12.45 -12.04 16.41
C ASP A 658 12.37 -11.53 17.86
N LEU A 659 12.76 -12.35 18.84
CA LEU A 659 12.79 -11.99 20.26
C LEU A 659 13.64 -10.74 20.53
N LEU A 660 14.85 -10.71 19.97
CA LEU A 660 15.81 -9.61 20.12
C LEU A 660 15.65 -8.52 19.05
N GLN A 661 14.63 -8.61 18.20
CA GLN A 661 14.27 -7.61 17.20
C GLN A 661 15.39 -7.23 16.21
N PHE A 662 16.13 -8.24 15.72
CA PHE A 662 17.04 -8.14 14.57
C PHE A 662 16.29 -8.35 13.25
N ILE A 663 15.53 -7.34 12.83
CA ILE A 663 14.58 -7.41 11.69
C ILE A 663 15.24 -7.93 10.41
N SER A 664 16.44 -7.43 10.05
CA SER A 664 17.13 -7.86 8.83
C SER A 664 17.57 -9.33 8.86
N VAL A 665 17.95 -9.85 10.03
CA VAL A 665 18.33 -11.26 10.17
C VAL A 665 17.10 -12.14 10.13
N LYS A 666 16.00 -11.71 10.78
CA LYS A 666 14.70 -12.38 10.71
C LYS A 666 14.23 -12.52 9.26
N GLN A 667 14.24 -11.44 8.49
CA GLN A 667 13.88 -11.44 7.07
C GLN A 667 14.78 -12.37 6.24
N ALA A 668 16.09 -12.38 6.48
CA ALA A 668 17.00 -13.30 5.78
C ALA A 668 16.73 -14.78 6.13
N CYS A 669 16.36 -15.08 7.38
CA CYS A 669 15.96 -16.42 7.80
C CYS A 669 14.62 -16.83 7.15
N GLU A 670 13.68 -15.89 7.06
CA GLU A 670 12.39 -16.09 6.37
C GLU A 670 12.61 -16.46 4.89
N GLU A 671 13.42 -15.69 4.17
CA GLU A 671 13.77 -15.99 2.77
C GLU A 671 14.45 -17.37 2.63
N PHE A 672 15.35 -17.71 3.56
CA PHE A 672 16.01 -19.02 3.57
C PHE A 672 15.03 -20.18 3.81
N LEU A 673 14.03 -20.00 4.67
CA LEU A 673 12.98 -21.00 4.89
C LEU A 673 12.07 -21.15 3.66
N ILE A 674 11.69 -20.03 3.00
CA ILE A 674 10.93 -20.07 1.74
C ILE A 674 11.69 -20.86 0.68
N ARG A 675 13.02 -20.73 0.62
CA ARG A 675 13.87 -21.48 -0.31
C ARG A 675 13.84 -23.00 -0.09
N LEU A 676 13.58 -23.45 1.14
CA LEU A 676 13.55 -24.86 1.53
C LEU A 676 12.13 -25.42 1.66
N LEU A 677 11.13 -24.60 1.38
CA LEU A 677 9.73 -24.95 1.51
C LEU A 677 9.36 -26.04 0.51
N ASP A 678 8.82 -27.14 1.02
CA ASP A 678 8.29 -28.25 0.22
C ASP A 678 7.02 -28.80 0.90
N VAL A 679 6.36 -29.77 0.29
CA VAL A 679 5.13 -30.38 0.78
C VAL A 679 5.35 -31.08 2.11
N ASP A 680 6.53 -31.67 2.33
CA ASP A 680 6.88 -32.42 3.54
C ASP A 680 7.04 -31.55 4.80
N ASN A 681 7.27 -30.24 4.63
CA ASN A 681 7.52 -29.30 5.74
C ASN A 681 6.59 -28.08 5.76
N CYS A 682 5.71 -27.92 4.77
CA CYS A 682 4.88 -26.72 4.63
C CYS A 682 3.94 -26.47 5.82
N LEU A 683 3.43 -27.52 6.48
CA LEU A 683 2.54 -27.38 7.65
C LEU A 683 3.30 -26.86 8.87
N GLY A 684 4.47 -27.45 9.14
CA GLY A 684 5.38 -26.98 10.19
C GLY A 684 5.82 -25.54 9.94
N MET A 685 6.22 -25.21 8.71
CA MET A 685 6.64 -23.85 8.34
C MET A 685 5.49 -22.83 8.41
N HIS A 686 4.27 -23.22 8.05
CA HIS A 686 3.07 -22.39 8.20
C HIS A 686 2.83 -22.03 9.68
N THR A 687 2.82 -23.05 10.55
CA THR A 687 2.62 -22.87 12.00
C THR A 687 3.75 -22.01 12.61
N PHE A 688 4.99 -22.27 12.20
CA PHE A 688 6.16 -21.53 12.67
C PHE A 688 6.11 -20.06 12.22
N ALA A 689 5.69 -19.81 10.98
CA ALA A 689 5.54 -18.45 10.45
C ALA A 689 4.45 -17.65 11.18
N ASP A 690 3.31 -18.28 11.49
CA ASP A 690 2.24 -17.66 12.28
C ASP A 690 2.72 -17.27 13.69
N MET A 691 3.46 -18.17 14.35
CA MET A 691 3.98 -17.93 15.70
C MET A 691 4.95 -16.74 15.76
N HIS A 692 5.77 -16.57 14.73
CA HIS A 692 6.79 -15.52 14.66
C HIS A 692 6.38 -14.31 13.81
N LEU A 693 5.13 -14.21 13.37
CA LEU A 693 4.64 -13.12 12.53
C LEU A 693 5.52 -12.90 11.28
N CYS A 694 5.73 -13.98 10.52
CA CYS A 694 6.47 -14.00 9.25
C CYS A 694 5.48 -14.13 8.08
N PRO A 695 4.83 -13.03 7.64
CA PRO A 695 3.73 -13.11 6.69
C PRO A 695 4.14 -13.58 5.28
N GLY A 696 5.41 -13.40 4.89
CA GLY A 696 5.91 -13.89 3.61
C GLY A 696 5.99 -15.42 3.61
N LEU A 697 6.65 -16.00 4.63
CA LEU A 697 6.74 -17.45 4.79
C LEU A 697 5.37 -18.10 4.98
N GLU A 698 4.49 -17.50 5.79
CA GLU A 698 3.12 -18.00 6.01
C GLU A 698 2.37 -18.12 4.68
N ARG A 699 2.42 -17.06 3.87
CA ARG A 699 1.75 -16.98 2.58
C ARG A 699 2.29 -17.97 1.57
N GLU A 700 3.62 -18.12 1.48
CA GLU A 700 4.24 -19.11 0.57
C GLU A 700 3.97 -20.54 1.05
N ALA A 701 4.04 -20.81 2.35
CA ALA A 701 3.68 -22.10 2.94
C ALA A 701 2.23 -22.48 2.60
N ARG A 702 1.30 -21.53 2.78
CA ARG A 702 -0.09 -21.68 2.36
C ARG A 702 -0.21 -21.94 0.86
N ARG A 703 0.58 -21.26 0.00
CA ARG A 703 0.54 -21.47 -1.45
C ARG A 703 0.96 -22.90 -1.82
N VAL A 704 1.98 -23.45 -1.17
CA VAL A 704 2.40 -24.85 -1.34
C VAL A 704 1.32 -25.81 -0.86
N MET A 705 0.74 -25.57 0.32
CA MET A 705 -0.36 -26.38 0.87
C MET A 705 -1.56 -26.45 -0.09
N LEU A 706 -1.92 -25.33 -0.70
CA LEU A 706 -3.04 -25.26 -1.64
C LEU A 706 -2.70 -25.85 -3.01
N GLY A 707 -1.50 -25.59 -3.52
CA GLY A 707 -1.09 -25.99 -4.87
C GLY A 707 -0.74 -27.47 -5.03
N ARG A 708 -0.32 -28.14 -3.94
CA ARG A 708 0.11 -29.56 -3.92
C ARG A 708 -0.64 -30.39 -2.87
N PHE A 709 -1.92 -30.09 -2.66
CA PHE A 709 -2.73 -30.72 -1.61
C PHE A 709 -2.83 -32.26 -1.72
N THR A 710 -2.85 -32.86 -2.93
CA THR A 710 -2.88 -34.33 -3.10
C THR A 710 -1.66 -34.99 -2.47
N GLU A 711 -0.51 -34.33 -2.60
CA GLU A 711 0.76 -34.83 -2.07
C GLU A 711 0.83 -34.60 -0.56
N LEU A 712 0.24 -33.50 -0.07
CA LEU A 712 0.18 -33.14 1.34
C LEU A 712 -0.58 -34.16 2.18
N ILE A 713 -1.73 -34.65 1.69
CA ILE A 713 -2.56 -35.62 2.43
C ILE A 713 -1.90 -37.00 2.59
N GLN A 714 -0.78 -37.25 1.88
CA GLN A 714 0.01 -38.46 2.00
C GLN A 714 1.15 -38.33 3.03
N GLN A 715 1.42 -37.11 3.52
CA GLN A 715 2.50 -36.86 4.49
C GLN A 715 2.07 -37.25 5.91
N ASP A 716 3.02 -37.79 6.68
CA ASP A 716 2.78 -38.16 8.09
C ASP A 716 2.40 -36.94 8.95
N GLU A 717 3.02 -35.77 8.72
CA GLU A 717 2.74 -34.53 9.46
C GLU A 717 1.26 -34.09 9.32
N PHE A 718 0.62 -34.37 8.17
CA PHE A 718 -0.79 -34.09 7.97
C PHE A 718 -1.68 -34.94 8.89
N LEU A 719 -1.32 -36.20 9.11
CA LEU A 719 -2.06 -37.13 9.99
C LEU A 719 -1.92 -36.75 11.47
N GLU A 720 -0.87 -36.03 11.84
CA GLU A 720 -0.60 -35.59 13.21
C GLU A 720 -1.32 -34.27 13.59
N LEU A 721 -1.97 -33.59 12.64
CA LEU A 721 -2.70 -32.34 12.89
C LEU A 721 -3.76 -32.48 14.00
N ASP A 722 -3.92 -31.43 14.81
CA ASP A 722 -5.01 -31.33 15.78
C ASP A 722 -6.34 -30.93 15.11
N HIS A 723 -7.44 -31.04 15.85
CA HIS A 723 -8.78 -30.76 15.33
C HIS A 723 -8.95 -29.32 14.84
N GLU A 724 -8.39 -28.33 15.56
CA GLU A 724 -8.54 -26.91 15.22
C GLU A 724 -7.75 -26.57 13.95
N LYS A 725 -6.53 -27.08 13.81
CA LYS A 725 -5.69 -26.91 12.62
C LYS A 725 -6.27 -27.65 11.43
N MET A 726 -6.74 -28.88 11.60
CA MET A 726 -7.45 -29.62 10.53
C MET A 726 -8.69 -28.84 10.08
N GLY A 727 -9.46 -28.30 11.04
CA GLY A 727 -10.56 -27.39 10.78
C GLY A 727 -10.12 -26.14 10.02
N SER A 728 -9.02 -25.50 10.41
CA SER A 728 -8.47 -24.30 9.75
C SER A 728 -8.02 -24.56 8.31
N VAL A 729 -7.30 -25.67 8.07
CA VAL A 729 -6.90 -26.11 6.73
C VAL A 729 -8.14 -26.32 5.88
N LEU A 730 -9.12 -27.12 6.33
CA LEU A 730 -10.35 -27.40 5.57
C LEU A 730 -11.31 -26.20 5.46
N ALA A 731 -11.30 -25.28 6.44
CA ALA A 731 -12.14 -24.07 6.47
C ALA A 731 -11.54 -22.94 5.65
N ALA A 732 -10.25 -23.02 5.28
CA ALA A 732 -9.62 -22.03 4.43
C ALA A 732 -10.47 -21.87 3.17
N LYS A 733 -11.04 -20.68 2.98
CA LYS A 733 -11.88 -20.33 1.82
C LYS A 733 -11.17 -20.53 0.48
N ASN A 734 -9.85 -20.78 0.52
CA ASN A 734 -8.92 -20.91 -0.58
C ASN A 734 -8.57 -22.39 -0.88
N LEU A 735 -9.08 -23.36 -0.12
CA LEU A 735 -8.84 -24.78 -0.34
C LEU A 735 -9.78 -25.32 -1.41
N THR A 736 -9.59 -24.89 -2.66
CA THR A 736 -10.27 -25.48 -3.83
C THR A 736 -9.38 -25.41 -5.06
N MET A 737 -8.71 -26.50 -5.39
CA MET A 737 -9.38 -27.53 -6.17
C MET A 737 -8.67 -28.86 -6.05
N GLN A 738 -9.33 -29.75 -5.33
CA GLN A 738 -9.41 -31.15 -5.68
C GLN A 738 -10.88 -31.48 -5.51
N ARG A 739 -11.40 -32.28 -6.42
CA ARG A 739 -12.77 -32.79 -6.39
C ARG A 739 -13.21 -33.16 -4.95
N ASP A 740 -14.52 -33.07 -4.68
CA ASP A 740 -15.10 -33.35 -3.35
C ASP A 740 -14.62 -34.69 -2.75
N ASP A 741 -14.27 -35.67 -3.58
CA ASP A 741 -13.71 -36.96 -3.18
C ASP A 741 -12.34 -36.87 -2.48
N VAL A 742 -11.44 -35.95 -2.88
CA VAL A 742 -10.13 -35.81 -2.22
C VAL A 742 -10.24 -35.13 -0.87
N LEU A 743 -11.16 -34.17 -0.70
CA LEU A 743 -11.45 -33.56 0.60
C LEU A 743 -12.05 -34.59 1.56
N ILE A 744 -12.90 -35.48 1.05
CA ILE A 744 -13.42 -36.60 1.83
C ILE A 744 -12.31 -37.60 2.17
N ASP A 745 -11.42 -37.93 1.23
CA ASP A 745 -10.28 -38.83 1.46
C ASP A 745 -9.34 -38.26 2.54
N ALA A 746 -9.08 -36.94 2.52
CA ALA A 746 -8.29 -36.26 3.53
C ALA A 746 -8.88 -36.39 4.94
N VAL A 747 -10.19 -36.13 5.09
CA VAL A 747 -10.91 -36.33 6.37
C VAL A 747 -10.91 -37.79 6.78
N ALA A 748 -11.14 -38.71 5.84
CA ALA A 748 -11.16 -40.14 6.11
C ALA A 748 -9.80 -40.62 6.63
N LYS A 749 -8.70 -40.31 5.93
CA LYS A 749 -7.34 -40.65 6.34
C LYS A 749 -7.00 -40.11 7.73
N TRP A 750 -7.27 -38.82 7.98
CA TRP A 750 -7.00 -38.19 9.28
C TRP A 750 -7.81 -38.82 10.42
N VAL A 751 -9.09 -39.13 10.22
CA VAL A 751 -9.92 -39.81 11.23
C VAL A 751 -9.48 -41.24 11.45
N THR A 752 -9.12 -41.98 10.40
CA THR A 752 -8.67 -43.38 10.53
C THR A 752 -7.36 -43.53 11.28
N HIS A 753 -6.50 -42.51 11.29
CA HIS A 753 -5.23 -42.54 12.02
C HIS A 753 -5.41 -42.62 13.55
N ASP A 754 -6.44 -41.98 14.13
CA ASP A 754 -6.84 -42.13 15.54
C ASP A 754 -8.37 -42.20 15.65
N LEU A 755 -8.92 -43.35 15.26
CA LEU A 755 -10.36 -43.56 15.14
C LEU A 755 -11.11 -43.29 16.45
N ASP A 756 -10.58 -43.75 17.58
CA ASP A 756 -11.28 -43.68 18.87
C ASP A 756 -11.44 -42.24 19.36
N LYS A 757 -10.46 -41.36 19.11
CA LYS A 757 -10.55 -39.94 19.52
C LYS A 757 -11.19 -39.05 18.46
N ARG A 758 -10.98 -39.33 17.18
CA ARG A 758 -11.32 -38.41 16.07
C ARG A 758 -12.66 -38.69 15.42
N VAL A 759 -13.27 -39.86 15.63
CA VAL A 759 -14.57 -40.22 15.02
C VAL A 759 -15.67 -39.21 15.33
N HIS A 760 -15.64 -38.58 16.51
CA HIS A 760 -16.62 -37.58 16.94
C HIS A 760 -16.50 -36.25 16.17
N CYS A 761 -15.29 -35.90 15.71
CA CYS A 761 -15.00 -34.69 14.96
C CYS A 761 -15.37 -34.77 13.47
N ALA A 762 -15.49 -35.99 12.93
CA ALA A 762 -15.72 -36.21 11.50
C ALA A 762 -16.95 -35.47 10.95
N ALA A 763 -18.04 -35.43 11.71
CA ALA A 763 -19.27 -34.75 11.31
C ALA A 763 -19.12 -33.23 11.23
N GLU A 764 -18.35 -32.63 12.15
CA GLU A 764 -18.08 -31.19 12.20
C GLU A 764 -17.15 -30.75 11.07
N LEU A 765 -16.09 -31.53 10.81
CA LEU A 765 -15.16 -31.29 9.71
C LEU A 765 -15.86 -31.42 8.34
N LEU A 766 -16.70 -32.42 8.15
CA LEU A 766 -17.49 -32.56 6.91
C LEU A 766 -18.52 -31.44 6.73
N HIS A 767 -19.11 -30.92 7.82
CA HIS A 767 -19.99 -29.75 7.77
C HIS A 767 -19.24 -28.48 7.33
N THR A 768 -17.95 -28.40 7.64
CA THR A 768 -17.08 -27.28 7.25
C THR A 768 -16.78 -27.24 5.74
N ILE A 769 -16.85 -28.39 5.06
CA ILE A 769 -16.50 -28.58 3.65
C ILE A 769 -17.64 -28.21 2.68
N HIS A 770 -18.91 -28.10 3.12
CA HIS A 770 -20.07 -27.75 2.27
C HIS A 770 -20.21 -28.60 0.99
N LEU A 771 -20.15 -29.93 1.14
CA LEU A 771 -20.24 -30.90 0.04
C LEU A 771 -21.61 -30.87 -0.67
N ASP A 772 -21.61 -30.89 -2.01
CA ASP A 772 -22.82 -30.97 -2.85
C ASP A 772 -22.81 -32.31 -3.61
N LEU A 773 -23.08 -33.41 -2.89
CA LEU A 773 -22.95 -34.78 -3.43
C LEU A 773 -24.31 -35.42 -3.74
N ASP A 774 -24.41 -36.02 -4.93
CA ASP A 774 -25.50 -36.91 -5.32
C ASP A 774 -25.40 -38.26 -4.57
N GLU A 775 -26.52 -38.76 -4.06
CA GLU A 775 -26.63 -39.94 -3.18
C GLU A 775 -26.11 -41.23 -3.85
N ILE A 776 -26.11 -41.25 -5.19
CA ILE A 776 -25.61 -42.36 -6.02
C ILE A 776 -24.07 -42.32 -6.15
N TYR A 777 -23.48 -41.13 -6.31
CA TYR A 777 -22.03 -40.94 -6.39
C TYR A 777 -21.36 -41.23 -5.04
N PHE A 778 -21.98 -40.78 -3.94
CA PHE A 778 -21.51 -41.02 -2.58
C PHE A 778 -21.41 -42.52 -2.23
N LYS A 779 -22.32 -43.35 -2.74
CA LYS A 779 -22.25 -44.81 -2.57
C LYS A 779 -21.07 -45.44 -3.30
N ALA A 780 -20.68 -44.91 -4.47
CA ALA A 780 -19.56 -45.43 -5.27
C ALA A 780 -18.20 -44.96 -4.73
N THR A 781 -18.07 -43.69 -4.32
CA THR A 781 -16.81 -43.14 -3.80
C THR A 781 -16.40 -43.79 -2.47
N LEU A 782 -17.36 -44.15 -1.60
CA LEU A 782 -17.10 -44.92 -0.37
C LEU A 782 -16.83 -46.41 -0.61
N GLU A 783 -17.00 -46.94 -1.83
CA GLU A 783 -16.56 -48.31 -2.14
C GLU A 783 -15.04 -48.40 -2.39
N VAL A 784 -14.36 -47.29 -2.72
CA VAL A 784 -12.92 -47.28 -3.03
C VAL A 784 -12.04 -47.44 -1.77
N PRO A 785 -12.36 -46.86 -0.59
CA PRO A 785 -11.63 -47.15 0.65
C PRO A 785 -11.85 -48.56 1.23
N ARG A 786 -12.65 -49.44 0.58
CA ARG A 786 -12.96 -50.81 1.06
C ARG A 786 -11.74 -51.67 1.37
N GLN A 787 -10.57 -51.36 0.82
CA GLN A 787 -9.34 -52.12 1.11
C GLN A 787 -8.71 -51.78 2.48
N CYS A 788 -9.03 -50.63 3.10
CA CYS A 788 -8.41 -50.21 4.37
C CYS A 788 -9.28 -50.44 5.63
N LEU A 789 -10.55 -50.83 5.48
CA LEU A 789 -11.52 -50.87 6.59
C LEU A 789 -12.09 -52.27 6.82
N LEU A 790 -11.40 -53.10 7.60
CA LEU A 790 -11.87 -54.44 7.95
C LEU A 790 -12.56 -54.59 9.32
N ASN A 791 -12.77 -53.52 10.13
CA ASN A 791 -13.31 -53.72 11.50
C ASN A 791 -14.32 -52.68 12.06
N SER A 792 -14.86 -51.72 11.30
CA SER A 792 -15.77 -50.69 11.89
C SER A 792 -16.85 -50.12 10.95
N GLU A 793 -17.45 -50.95 10.09
CA GLU A 793 -18.40 -50.57 9.03
C GLU A 793 -19.66 -49.77 9.47
N GLY A 794 -20.15 -49.94 10.69
CA GLY A 794 -21.50 -49.48 11.07
C GLY A 794 -21.61 -48.04 11.58
N LYS A 795 -20.69 -47.62 12.47
CA LYS A 795 -20.80 -46.34 13.19
C LYS A 795 -20.45 -45.15 12.31
N PHE A 796 -19.31 -45.20 11.62
CA PHE A 796 -18.82 -44.11 10.77
C PHE A 796 -19.78 -43.81 9.62
N LYS A 797 -20.29 -44.85 8.96
CA LYS A 797 -21.27 -44.74 7.87
C LYS A 797 -22.59 -44.11 8.33
N SER A 798 -23.07 -44.46 9.53
CA SER A 798 -24.33 -43.90 10.07
C SER A 798 -24.21 -42.40 10.44
N MET A 799 -23.05 -41.98 10.97
CA MET A 799 -22.80 -40.60 11.37
C MET A 799 -22.67 -39.64 10.17
N ILE A 800 -21.97 -40.05 9.11
CA ILE A 800 -21.85 -39.23 7.89
C ILE A 800 -23.22 -39.01 7.24
N ILE A 801 -24.05 -40.06 7.17
CA ILE A 801 -25.42 -39.97 6.65
C ILE A 801 -26.30 -39.04 7.52
N GLN A 802 -26.09 -39.02 8.83
CA GLN A 802 -26.84 -38.16 9.75
C GLN A 802 -26.44 -36.67 9.65
N ALA A 803 -25.15 -36.37 9.48
CA ALA A 803 -24.65 -35.00 9.31
C ALA A 803 -25.13 -34.36 7.99
N LEU A 804 -25.27 -35.16 6.93
CA LEU A 804 -25.77 -34.69 5.62
C LEU A 804 -27.28 -34.40 5.64
N ARG A 805 -28.08 -35.12 6.44
CA ARG A 805 -29.54 -34.89 6.56
C ARG A 805 -29.90 -33.57 7.26
N SER A 806 -28.99 -32.98 8.04
CA SER A 806 -29.22 -31.70 8.74
C SER A 806 -29.02 -30.44 7.88
N ASN A 807 -28.49 -30.55 6.65
CA ASN A 807 -28.16 -29.39 5.79
C ASN A 807 -29.36 -28.75 5.05
N GLY A 808 -30.60 -29.09 5.40
CA GLY A 808 -31.79 -28.50 4.80
C GLY A 808 -32.18 -27.15 5.41
N LYS A 809 -31.38 -26.08 5.23
CA LYS A 809 -31.85 -24.68 5.33
C LYS A 809 -30.77 -23.66 4.89
N GLU A 810 -31.15 -22.85 3.89
CA GLU A 810 -30.50 -21.65 3.34
C GLU A 810 -29.09 -21.82 2.73
N MET A 811 -29.07 -21.88 1.40
CA MET A 811 -27.90 -22.06 0.56
C MET A 811 -27.36 -20.70 0.10
N SER A 812 -26.20 -20.30 0.62
CA SER A 812 -25.44 -19.12 0.16
C SER A 812 -24.34 -19.55 -0.80
N THR A 813 -24.56 -19.36 -2.10
CA THR A 813 -23.52 -19.49 -3.12
C THR A 813 -22.50 -18.37 -2.98
N THR A 814 -21.27 -18.66 -2.51
CA THR A 814 -19.98 -18.05 -2.92
C THR A 814 -18.85 -18.46 -1.97
N ARG A 815 -18.28 -19.65 -2.18
CA ARG A 815 -16.90 -19.96 -1.77
C ARG A 815 -16.17 -20.42 -3.02
N LYS A 816 -15.65 -19.50 -3.83
CA LYS A 816 -14.68 -19.86 -4.89
C LYS A 816 -13.74 -18.67 -5.11
N MET A 817 -12.48 -18.81 -4.71
CA MET A 817 -11.38 -18.11 -5.35
C MET A 817 -10.53 -19.13 -6.09
N SER A 818 -9.95 -18.66 -7.19
CA SER A 818 -9.47 -19.44 -8.31
C SER A 818 -7.95 -19.56 -8.31
N SER A 819 -7.45 -20.76 -8.59
CA SER A 819 -6.18 -20.86 -9.31
C SER A 819 -6.37 -20.19 -10.67
N SER A 820 -5.54 -19.18 -10.94
CA SER A 820 -5.65 -18.40 -12.18
C SER A 820 -4.52 -18.80 -13.12
N MET A 821 -4.88 -18.95 -14.40
CA MET A 821 -3.90 -19.17 -15.45
C MET A 821 -3.36 -17.82 -15.93
N TYR A 822 -2.06 -17.63 -15.83
CA TYR A 822 -1.38 -16.46 -16.39
C TYR A 822 -0.81 -16.81 -17.76
N ILE A 823 -1.23 -16.05 -18.77
CA ILE A 823 -0.74 -16.07 -20.13
C ILE A 823 0.13 -14.84 -20.33
N VAL A 824 1.42 -15.03 -20.60
CA VAL A 824 2.40 -13.93 -20.68
C VAL A 824 2.97 -13.84 -22.09
N GLY A 825 2.59 -12.76 -22.79
CA GLY A 825 3.03 -12.36 -24.13
C GLY A 825 2.89 -13.46 -25.18
N GLY A 826 3.95 -13.69 -25.96
CA GLY A 826 3.97 -14.65 -27.08
C GLY A 826 4.15 -13.96 -28.43
N TYR A 827 3.62 -14.56 -29.49
CA TYR A 827 3.74 -14.04 -30.85
C TYR A 827 2.45 -14.19 -31.65
N TYR A 828 2.02 -13.09 -32.28
CA TYR A 828 0.92 -13.03 -33.23
C TYR A 828 1.24 -12.02 -34.34
N TRP A 829 1.89 -12.48 -35.42
CA TRP A 829 2.45 -11.63 -36.49
C TRP A 829 3.51 -10.59 -36.05
N HIS A 830 3.50 -10.21 -34.78
CA HIS A 830 4.43 -9.38 -34.05
C HIS A 830 4.56 -9.96 -32.62
N PRO A 831 5.63 -9.63 -31.88
CA PRO A 831 5.74 -9.97 -30.46
C PRO A 831 4.57 -9.39 -29.66
N LEU A 832 4.15 -10.15 -28.65
CA LEU A 832 3.12 -9.77 -27.68
C LEU A 832 3.77 -9.54 -26.32
N CYS A 833 3.24 -8.59 -25.56
CA CYS A 833 3.72 -8.23 -24.24
C CYS A 833 2.62 -8.28 -23.17
N GLU A 834 1.37 -8.52 -23.58
CA GLU A 834 0.23 -8.52 -22.68
C GLU A 834 0.33 -9.65 -21.65
N VAL A 835 -0.13 -9.38 -20.44
CA VAL A 835 -0.35 -10.40 -19.40
C VAL A 835 -1.84 -10.59 -19.26
N HIS A 836 -2.33 -11.78 -19.57
CA HIS A 836 -3.74 -12.14 -19.43
C HIS A 836 -3.92 -13.18 -18.33
N ILE A 837 -4.87 -12.94 -17.43
CA ILE A 837 -5.16 -13.76 -16.27
C ILE A 837 -6.55 -14.36 -16.48
N TRP A 838 -6.64 -15.67 -16.55
CA TRP A 838 -7.90 -16.40 -16.70
C TRP A 838 -8.25 -17.12 -15.41
N ASP A 839 -9.46 -16.89 -14.92
CA ASP A 839 -10.06 -17.66 -13.85
C ASP A 839 -10.94 -18.78 -14.46
N PRO A 840 -10.57 -20.07 -14.30
CA PRO A 840 -11.32 -21.20 -14.84
C PRO A 840 -12.69 -21.42 -14.19
N ILE A 841 -12.93 -20.84 -13.01
CA ILE A 841 -14.17 -20.99 -12.26
C ILE A 841 -15.20 -19.95 -12.70
N SER A 842 -14.80 -18.68 -12.75
CA SER A 842 -15.68 -17.60 -13.21
C SER A 842 -15.74 -17.48 -14.73
N ASP A 843 -14.81 -18.15 -15.43
CA ASP A 843 -14.57 -18.03 -16.86
C ASP A 843 -14.37 -16.56 -17.29
N THR A 844 -13.59 -15.82 -16.49
CA THR A 844 -13.31 -14.40 -16.75
C THR A 844 -11.84 -14.17 -17.03
N TRP A 845 -11.59 -13.21 -17.92
CA TRP A 845 -10.25 -12.73 -18.26
C TRP A 845 -10.01 -11.35 -17.64
N VAL A 846 -8.86 -11.17 -17.02
CA VAL A 846 -8.35 -9.90 -16.50
C VAL A 846 -7.01 -9.60 -17.15
N GLN A 847 -6.79 -8.36 -17.57
CA GLN A 847 -5.49 -7.92 -18.07
C GLN A 847 -4.63 -7.44 -16.90
N GLY A 848 -3.43 -8.00 -16.76
CA GLY A 848 -2.38 -7.53 -15.87
C GLY A 848 -1.47 -6.51 -16.57
N LYS A 849 -0.44 -6.04 -15.86
CA LYS A 849 0.53 -5.09 -16.39
C LYS A 849 1.40 -5.71 -17.48
N ASP A 850 1.48 -5.05 -18.63
CA ASP A 850 2.26 -5.51 -19.77
C ASP A 850 3.77 -5.61 -19.48
N MET A 851 4.43 -6.57 -20.13
CA MET A 851 5.87 -6.76 -20.05
C MET A 851 6.63 -5.54 -20.58
N PRO A 852 7.67 -5.03 -19.88
CA PRO A 852 8.40 -3.83 -20.30
C PRO A 852 9.11 -3.93 -21.67
N ASP A 853 9.52 -5.13 -22.09
CA ASP A 853 10.21 -5.33 -23.38
C ASP A 853 9.23 -5.81 -24.47
N HIS A 854 8.69 -4.86 -25.24
CA HIS A 854 7.69 -5.12 -26.29
C HIS A 854 8.23 -5.84 -27.54
N ALA A 855 9.54 -6.05 -27.66
CA ALA A 855 10.18 -6.62 -28.86
C ALA A 855 10.75 -8.03 -28.62
N ARG A 856 10.48 -8.62 -27.45
CA ARG A 856 11.03 -9.89 -27.00
C ARG A 856 10.16 -11.06 -27.45
N GLU A 857 10.75 -12.07 -28.09
CA GLU A 857 10.08 -13.30 -28.51
C GLU A 857 10.85 -14.55 -28.04
N SER A 858 10.16 -15.69 -27.97
CA SER A 858 10.75 -17.02 -27.72
C SER A 858 11.60 -17.10 -26.45
N TYR A 859 11.17 -16.37 -25.43
CA TYR A 859 11.63 -16.49 -24.07
C TYR A 859 11.00 -17.71 -23.39
N SER A 860 11.44 -18.03 -22.18
CA SER A 860 10.81 -19.05 -21.35
C SER A 860 10.31 -18.43 -20.05
N ILE A 861 9.20 -18.96 -19.52
CA ILE A 861 8.66 -18.52 -18.23
C ILE A 861 8.69 -19.65 -17.21
N SER A 862 8.92 -19.30 -15.95
CA SER A 862 8.82 -20.20 -14.80
C SER A 862 8.19 -19.48 -13.63
N LEU A 863 7.35 -20.18 -12.87
CA LEU A 863 6.76 -19.66 -11.64
C LEU A 863 7.56 -20.13 -10.43
N LEU A 864 7.93 -19.20 -9.56
CA LEU A 864 8.50 -19.49 -8.25
C LEU A 864 7.86 -18.59 -7.20
N GLY A 865 7.07 -19.20 -6.30
CA GLY A 865 6.22 -18.46 -5.36
C GLY A 865 5.22 -17.58 -6.11
N ALA A 866 5.23 -16.27 -5.83
CA ALA A 866 4.38 -15.26 -6.50
C ALA A 866 5.01 -14.69 -7.77
N ASN A 867 6.24 -15.09 -8.11
CA ASN A 867 7.05 -14.42 -9.11
C ASN A 867 7.13 -15.26 -10.39
N ILE A 868 6.70 -14.68 -11.51
CA ILE A 868 6.89 -15.24 -12.85
C ILE A 868 8.21 -14.70 -13.40
N TYR A 869 9.17 -15.59 -13.61
CA TYR A 869 10.47 -15.29 -14.18
C TYR A 869 10.41 -15.46 -15.69
N VAL A 870 10.60 -14.38 -16.44
CA VAL A 870 10.73 -14.39 -17.90
C VAL A 870 12.22 -14.32 -18.25
N THR A 871 12.75 -15.42 -18.78
CA THR A 871 14.18 -15.63 -19.04
C THR A 871 14.48 -15.69 -20.53
N GLY A 872 15.60 -15.12 -20.96
CA GLY A 872 16.14 -15.20 -22.34
C GLY A 872 15.22 -14.70 -23.46
N GLY A 873 15.17 -15.40 -24.59
CA GLY A 873 14.46 -14.94 -25.79
C GLY A 873 15.37 -14.11 -26.70
N TYR A 874 14.80 -13.55 -27.76
CA TYR A 874 15.55 -12.76 -28.73
C TYR A 874 14.78 -11.51 -29.17
N ARG A 875 15.50 -10.48 -29.60
CA ARG A 875 14.88 -9.28 -30.19
C ARG A 875 14.58 -9.50 -31.66
N THR A 876 13.32 -9.35 -32.07
CA THR A 876 12.89 -9.58 -33.46
C THR A 876 13.64 -8.72 -34.48
N ASN A 877 14.07 -7.51 -34.08
CA ASN A 877 14.73 -6.56 -34.99
C ASN A 877 16.21 -6.91 -35.25
N THR A 878 16.91 -7.44 -34.25
CA THR A 878 18.37 -7.68 -34.31
C THR A 878 18.73 -9.17 -34.37
N VAL A 879 17.77 -10.06 -34.11
CA VAL A 879 17.97 -11.51 -33.98
C VAL A 879 19.02 -11.85 -32.91
N GLU A 880 19.18 -10.95 -31.94
CA GLU A 880 20.13 -11.09 -30.84
C GLU A 880 19.50 -11.88 -29.71
N ALA A 881 20.18 -12.95 -29.28
CA ALA A 881 19.80 -13.71 -28.10
C ALA A 881 20.01 -12.86 -26.84
N LEU A 882 19.08 -12.93 -25.89
CA LEU A 882 19.08 -12.16 -24.66
C LEU A 882 19.48 -13.04 -23.47
N ASP A 883 20.20 -12.45 -22.52
CA ASP A 883 20.46 -12.98 -21.18
C ASP A 883 19.57 -12.31 -20.12
N THR A 884 18.76 -11.34 -20.52
CA THR A 884 17.94 -10.54 -19.61
C THR A 884 16.85 -11.37 -18.94
N VAL A 885 16.54 -11.00 -17.69
CA VAL A 885 15.51 -11.63 -16.87
C VAL A 885 14.55 -10.56 -16.39
N SER A 886 13.25 -10.78 -16.59
CA SER A 886 12.19 -9.90 -16.10
C SER A 886 11.33 -10.69 -15.13
N VAL A 887 11.01 -10.11 -13.97
CA VAL A 887 10.27 -10.79 -12.91
C VAL A 887 8.96 -10.07 -12.70
N TYR A 888 7.84 -10.75 -12.94
CA TYR A 888 6.51 -10.24 -12.71
C TYR A 888 5.95 -10.80 -11.40
N ASN A 889 5.62 -9.93 -10.46
CA ASN A 889 5.02 -10.32 -9.20
C ASN A 889 3.49 -10.32 -9.31
N CYS A 890 2.89 -11.50 -9.15
CA CYS A 890 1.45 -11.71 -9.29
C CYS A 890 0.61 -11.05 -8.19
N ASP A 891 1.16 -10.86 -7.00
CA ASP A 891 0.44 -10.29 -5.86
C ASP A 891 0.31 -8.76 -5.96
N PHE A 892 1.30 -8.11 -6.56
CA PHE A 892 1.38 -6.65 -6.66
C PHE A 892 1.13 -6.10 -8.07
N ASP A 893 1.04 -6.96 -9.09
CA ASP A 893 0.92 -6.57 -10.51
C ASP A 893 2.08 -5.66 -10.96
N GLU A 894 3.30 -6.01 -10.56
CA GLU A 894 4.51 -5.21 -10.79
C GLU A 894 5.64 -6.01 -11.45
N TRP A 895 6.35 -5.35 -12.37
CA TRP A 895 7.55 -5.87 -13.03
C TRP A 895 8.82 -5.33 -12.36
N THR A 896 9.78 -6.22 -12.14
CA THR A 896 11.13 -5.90 -11.66
C THR A 896 12.18 -6.53 -12.57
N GLU A 897 13.36 -5.92 -12.61
CA GLU A 897 14.50 -6.47 -13.36
C GLU A 897 15.20 -7.56 -12.53
N GLY A 898 15.39 -8.73 -13.14
CA GLY A 898 16.11 -9.85 -12.54
C GLY A 898 17.59 -9.85 -12.92
N CYS A 899 18.39 -10.66 -12.22
CA CYS A 899 19.81 -10.81 -12.58
C CYS A 899 19.96 -11.48 -13.95
N PRO A 900 20.83 -10.97 -14.83
CA PRO A 900 21.02 -11.56 -16.16
C PRO A 900 21.62 -12.96 -16.06
N MET A 901 21.19 -13.85 -16.95
CA MET A 901 21.73 -15.21 -17.12
C MET A 901 23.21 -15.17 -17.50
N ILE A 902 23.94 -16.26 -17.27
CA ILE A 902 25.34 -16.39 -17.71
C ILE A 902 25.38 -16.48 -19.24
N THR A 903 24.42 -17.18 -19.83
CA THR A 903 24.36 -17.43 -21.27
C THR A 903 23.08 -16.88 -21.88
N ALA A 904 23.24 -15.96 -22.84
CA ALA A 904 22.14 -15.49 -23.66
C ALA A 904 21.60 -16.60 -24.57
N ARG A 905 20.28 -16.84 -24.56
CA ARG A 905 19.62 -17.96 -25.23
C ARG A 905 18.15 -17.67 -25.57
N TYR A 906 17.61 -18.34 -26.59
CA TYR A 906 16.19 -18.29 -26.98
C TYR A 906 15.67 -19.67 -27.38
N TYR A 907 14.34 -19.90 -27.31
CA TYR A 907 13.71 -21.24 -27.36
C TYR A 907 14.34 -22.26 -26.38
N HIS A 908 14.85 -21.78 -25.26
CA HIS A 908 15.27 -22.63 -24.14
C HIS A 908 14.08 -23.00 -23.26
N CYS A 909 14.29 -23.97 -22.38
CA CYS A 909 13.35 -24.28 -21.32
C CYS A 909 13.76 -23.57 -20.04
N SER A 910 12.78 -23.15 -19.25
CA SER A 910 12.99 -22.77 -17.86
C SER A 910 12.03 -23.56 -16.97
N VAL A 911 12.52 -24.00 -15.82
CA VAL A 911 11.75 -24.79 -14.85
C VAL A 911 12.10 -24.34 -13.44
N ALA A 912 11.10 -24.23 -12.57
CA ALA A 912 11.33 -24.06 -11.14
C ALA A 912 11.47 -25.43 -10.46
N LEU A 913 12.54 -25.64 -9.71
CA LEU A 913 12.76 -26.84 -8.90
C LEU A 913 13.52 -26.46 -7.64
N HIS A 914 13.12 -27.02 -6.49
CA HIS A 914 13.71 -26.74 -5.18
C HIS A 914 14.03 -25.25 -5.03
N GLY A 915 13.04 -24.36 -5.06
CA GLY A 915 13.26 -22.93 -4.81
C GLY A 915 14.23 -22.16 -5.75
N CYS A 916 14.65 -22.77 -6.86
CA CYS A 916 15.54 -22.17 -7.88
C CYS A 916 14.88 -22.20 -9.26
N ILE A 917 15.36 -21.34 -10.17
CA ILE A 917 14.97 -21.36 -11.58
C ILE A 917 16.10 -21.95 -12.41
N PHE A 918 15.84 -23.01 -13.16
CA PHE A 918 16.80 -23.63 -14.08
C PHE A 918 16.55 -23.13 -15.49
N ALA A 919 17.59 -22.79 -16.25
CA ALA A 919 17.54 -22.45 -17.67
C ALA A 919 18.35 -23.49 -18.46
N ILE A 920 17.70 -24.14 -19.43
CA ILE A 920 18.17 -25.39 -20.02
C ILE A 920 18.04 -25.33 -21.55
N GLY A 921 19.15 -25.60 -22.24
CA GLY A 921 19.18 -25.70 -23.71
C GLY A 921 18.87 -24.38 -24.42
N GLY A 922 18.17 -24.47 -25.55
CA GLY A 922 17.86 -23.35 -26.44
C GLY A 922 18.93 -23.12 -27.50
N TYR A 923 18.84 -21.98 -28.17
CA TYR A 923 19.76 -21.60 -29.23
C TYR A 923 20.58 -20.37 -28.88
N ARG A 924 21.80 -20.33 -29.42
CA ARG A 924 22.63 -19.13 -29.52
C ARG A 924 23.28 -19.10 -30.90
N GLY A 925 23.11 -17.99 -31.62
CA GLY A 925 23.65 -17.88 -32.99
C GLY A 925 23.16 -18.98 -33.95
N GLY A 926 21.98 -19.56 -33.71
CA GLY A 926 21.39 -20.64 -34.51
C GLY A 926 21.90 -22.05 -34.23
N ALA A 927 22.76 -22.24 -33.23
CA ALA A 927 23.22 -23.56 -32.77
C ALA A 927 22.53 -23.94 -31.45
N PRO A 928 22.07 -25.20 -31.29
CA PRO A 928 21.56 -25.70 -30.01
C PRO A 928 22.65 -25.72 -28.92
N GLU A 929 22.33 -25.18 -27.76
CA GLU A 929 23.23 -25.09 -26.61
C GLU A 929 23.12 -26.31 -25.70
N GLN A 930 24.27 -26.76 -25.16
CA GLN A 930 24.34 -27.79 -24.13
C GLN A 930 24.46 -27.20 -22.72
N GLU A 931 24.79 -25.91 -22.61
CA GLU A 931 25.00 -25.25 -21.33
C GLU A 931 23.70 -25.14 -20.56
N THR A 932 23.75 -25.46 -19.27
CA THR A 932 22.63 -25.34 -18.35
C THR A 932 23.07 -24.54 -17.14
N GLU A 933 22.13 -23.81 -16.56
CA GLU A 933 22.40 -22.91 -15.45
C GLU A 933 21.18 -22.82 -14.54
N TYR A 934 21.38 -22.45 -13.28
CA TYR A 934 20.28 -22.14 -12.38
C TYR A 934 20.49 -20.82 -11.65
N TYR A 935 19.38 -20.15 -11.34
CA TYR A 935 19.30 -18.96 -10.53
C TYR A 935 18.92 -19.32 -9.12
N ASP A 936 19.72 -18.83 -8.17
CA ASP A 936 19.42 -18.88 -6.74
C ASP A 936 18.92 -17.50 -6.28
N PRO A 937 17.62 -17.33 -5.97
CA PRO A 937 17.05 -16.05 -5.54
C PRO A 937 17.69 -15.49 -4.27
N LEU A 938 18.16 -16.35 -3.35
CA LEU A 938 18.83 -15.90 -2.12
C LEU A 938 20.18 -15.27 -2.41
N LYS A 939 20.95 -15.89 -3.31
CA LYS A 939 22.27 -15.39 -3.71
C LYS A 939 22.19 -14.33 -4.80
N LYS A 940 21.01 -14.14 -5.40
CA LYS A 940 20.76 -13.25 -6.55
C LYS A 940 21.79 -13.47 -7.65
N LYS A 941 22.05 -14.74 -7.97
CA LYS A 941 23.14 -15.12 -8.87
C LYS A 941 22.82 -16.40 -9.64
N TRP A 942 23.26 -16.43 -10.90
CA TRP A 942 23.24 -17.61 -11.75
C TRP A 942 24.51 -18.46 -11.56
N PHE A 943 24.33 -19.78 -11.57
CA PHE A 943 25.40 -20.76 -11.42
C PHE A 943 25.37 -21.76 -12.59
N PRO A 944 26.52 -22.12 -13.16
CA PRO A 944 26.60 -23.13 -14.21
C PRO A 944 26.36 -24.53 -13.64
N LEU A 945 25.78 -25.41 -14.45
CA LEU A 945 25.49 -26.81 -14.14
C LEU A 945 26.16 -27.76 -15.13
N ALA A 946 26.01 -29.07 -14.91
CA ALA A 946 26.46 -30.06 -15.87
C ALA A 946 25.80 -29.86 -17.24
N LYS A 947 26.59 -30.03 -18.29
CA LYS A 947 26.13 -29.89 -19.67
C LYS A 947 25.16 -31.00 -20.02
N MET A 948 24.13 -30.67 -20.81
CA MET A 948 23.21 -31.66 -21.37
C MET A 948 23.99 -32.69 -22.20
N ILE A 949 23.49 -33.93 -22.23
CA ILE A 949 24.05 -34.98 -23.10
C ILE A 949 23.94 -34.55 -24.56
N GLN A 950 22.80 -33.97 -24.94
CA GLN A 950 22.55 -33.38 -26.24
C GLN A 950 21.89 -32.00 -26.08
N GLY A 951 22.50 -30.99 -26.71
CA GLY A 951 21.92 -29.65 -26.78
C GLY A 951 20.72 -29.66 -27.71
N VAL A 952 19.62 -29.10 -27.21
CA VAL A 952 18.32 -29.07 -27.90
C VAL A 952 17.70 -27.68 -27.79
N GLY A 953 17.04 -27.22 -28.84
CA GLY A 953 16.26 -25.99 -28.85
C GLY A 953 14.81 -26.24 -29.27
N ASN A 954 13.88 -25.40 -28.82
CA ASN A 954 12.43 -25.63 -28.95
C ASN A 954 11.99 -27.00 -28.38
N ALA A 955 12.69 -27.44 -27.33
CA ALA A 955 12.33 -28.60 -26.51
C ALA A 955 11.32 -28.18 -25.44
N THR A 956 10.86 -29.15 -24.65
CA THR A 956 10.03 -28.90 -23.47
C THR A 956 10.63 -29.55 -22.24
N ALA A 957 10.43 -28.92 -21.08
CA ALA A 957 10.92 -29.40 -19.81
C ALA A 957 9.86 -29.30 -18.71
N SER A 958 9.84 -30.29 -17.83
CA SER A 958 8.98 -30.32 -16.65
C SER A 958 9.77 -30.82 -15.44
N ALA A 959 9.52 -30.22 -14.28
CA ALA A 959 9.96 -30.76 -12.99
C ALA A 959 8.96 -31.83 -12.53
N LEU A 960 9.49 -32.97 -12.10
CA LEU A 960 8.69 -34.06 -11.55
C LEU A 960 9.50 -34.78 -10.47
N GLY A 961 8.97 -34.80 -9.25
CA GLY A 961 9.76 -35.13 -8.06
C GLY A 961 10.98 -34.22 -7.95
N ASP A 962 12.14 -34.82 -7.66
CA ASP A 962 13.42 -34.11 -7.50
C ASP A 962 14.21 -33.94 -8.81
N ASN A 963 13.63 -34.26 -9.97
CA ASN A 963 14.35 -34.28 -11.24
C ASN A 963 13.71 -33.38 -12.30
N ILE A 964 14.52 -32.97 -13.28
CA ILE A 964 14.06 -32.22 -14.45
C ILE A 964 14.12 -33.10 -15.68
N TYR A 965 13.00 -33.23 -16.38
CA TYR A 965 12.87 -34.05 -17.59
C TYR A 965 12.79 -33.13 -18.80
N VAL A 966 13.67 -33.35 -19.78
CA VAL A 966 13.71 -32.61 -21.05
C VAL A 966 13.41 -33.55 -22.20
N THR A 967 12.41 -33.19 -23.01
CA THR A 967 11.90 -34.02 -24.09
C THR A 967 11.80 -33.24 -25.40
N GLY A 968 12.10 -33.92 -26.51
CA GLY A 968 11.89 -33.40 -27.85
C GLY A 968 12.85 -32.27 -28.24
N GLY A 969 12.36 -31.39 -29.11
CA GLY A 969 13.11 -30.27 -29.66
C GLY A 969 14.06 -30.67 -30.78
N HIS A 970 14.75 -29.68 -31.33
CA HIS A 970 15.68 -29.90 -32.43
C HIS A 970 17.13 -29.96 -31.98
N TYR A 971 17.91 -30.80 -32.66
CA TYR A 971 19.36 -30.81 -32.61
C TYR A 971 19.99 -30.60 -34.00
N GLY A 972 21.23 -30.12 -34.03
CA GLY A 972 21.95 -29.78 -35.27
C GLY A 972 21.77 -28.32 -35.73
N TYR A 973 22.63 -27.87 -36.66
CA TYR A 973 22.63 -26.48 -37.15
C TYR A 973 21.30 -26.17 -37.89
N ARG A 974 20.59 -25.12 -37.43
CA ARG A 974 19.22 -24.74 -37.86
C ARG A 974 18.10 -25.75 -37.55
N GLY A 975 18.35 -26.77 -36.73
CA GLY A 975 17.29 -27.64 -36.20
C GLY A 975 16.71 -28.65 -37.21
N ASN A 976 17.54 -29.26 -38.05
CA ASN A 976 17.09 -30.19 -39.09
C ASN A 976 16.60 -31.56 -38.58
N CYS A 977 16.84 -31.91 -37.32
CA CYS A 977 16.50 -33.23 -36.75
C CYS A 977 15.81 -33.07 -35.39
N THR A 978 14.81 -33.91 -35.11
CA THR A 978 14.13 -33.98 -33.79
C THR A 978 14.84 -34.96 -32.86
N TYR A 979 14.95 -34.60 -31.58
CA TYR A 979 15.62 -35.44 -30.59
C TYR A 979 14.61 -36.35 -29.88
N GLU A 980 14.82 -37.66 -29.97
CA GLU A 980 13.84 -38.66 -29.49
C GLU A 980 14.02 -39.11 -28.05
N LYS A 981 15.20 -38.90 -27.46
CA LYS A 981 15.54 -39.39 -26.13
C LYS A 981 15.12 -38.37 -25.06
N ILE A 982 14.58 -38.87 -23.96
CA ILE A 982 14.28 -38.04 -22.78
C ILE A 982 15.52 -37.96 -21.91
N GLN A 983 16.01 -36.73 -21.72
CA GLN A 983 17.16 -36.43 -20.86
C GLN A 983 16.65 -36.01 -19.48
N VAL A 984 17.22 -36.59 -18.43
CA VAL A 984 16.86 -36.31 -17.04
C VAL A 984 18.06 -35.71 -16.33
N TYR A 985 17.86 -34.54 -15.73
CA TYR A 985 18.82 -33.92 -14.84
C TYR A 985 18.50 -34.26 -13.39
N LYS A 986 19.54 -34.73 -12.68
CA LYS A 986 19.50 -35.06 -11.26
C LYS A 986 20.31 -34.01 -10.47
N PRO A 987 19.65 -33.09 -9.76
CA PRO A 987 20.33 -31.99 -9.06
C PRO A 987 21.26 -32.42 -7.92
N ASP A 988 20.94 -33.53 -7.26
CA ASP A 988 21.70 -34.10 -6.13
C ASP A 988 23.13 -34.49 -6.53
N VAL A 989 23.30 -35.09 -7.71
CA VAL A 989 24.61 -35.49 -8.25
C VAL A 989 25.14 -34.51 -9.31
N ASN A 990 24.31 -33.57 -9.75
CA ASN A 990 24.59 -32.65 -10.87
C ASN A 990 25.00 -33.41 -12.14
N GLU A 991 24.18 -34.37 -12.57
CA GLU A 991 24.44 -35.19 -13.76
C GLU A 991 23.20 -35.33 -14.65
N TRP A 992 23.44 -35.52 -15.95
CA TRP A 992 22.40 -35.83 -16.94
C TRP A 992 22.42 -37.32 -17.27
N SER A 993 21.24 -37.91 -17.41
CA SER A 993 21.05 -39.31 -17.82
C SER A 993 19.94 -39.42 -18.88
N ILE A 994 19.89 -40.54 -19.60
CA ILE A 994 18.78 -40.84 -20.53
C ILE A 994 17.91 -41.91 -19.86
N ILE A 995 16.61 -41.65 -19.76
CA ILE A 995 15.68 -42.59 -19.11
C ILE A 995 14.93 -43.45 -20.11
N THR A 996 14.34 -42.84 -21.14
CA THR A 996 13.50 -43.52 -22.12
C THR A 996 13.51 -42.79 -23.47
N ILE A 997 12.82 -43.35 -24.46
CA ILE A 997 12.61 -42.76 -25.78
C ILE A 997 11.15 -42.35 -25.90
N SER A 998 10.89 -41.12 -26.37
CA SER A 998 9.54 -40.65 -26.62
C SER A 998 8.90 -41.46 -27.77
N PRO A 999 7.68 -41.97 -27.62
CA PRO A 999 6.96 -42.64 -28.70
C PRO A 999 6.74 -41.73 -29.92
N HIS A 1000 6.60 -40.42 -29.68
CA HIS A 1000 6.33 -39.40 -30.70
C HIS A 1000 7.27 -38.20 -30.51
N PRO A 1001 8.49 -38.23 -31.07
CA PRO A 1001 9.50 -37.20 -30.87
C PRO A 1001 9.29 -36.01 -31.82
N GLU A 1002 8.32 -35.16 -31.48
CA GLU A 1002 7.98 -33.96 -32.24
C GLU A 1002 8.63 -32.69 -31.66
N TYR A 1003 8.69 -31.62 -32.46
CA TYR A 1003 9.09 -30.30 -31.98
C TYR A 1003 7.86 -29.45 -31.68
N GLY A 1004 8.01 -28.43 -30.82
CA GLY A 1004 6.89 -27.61 -30.38
C GLY A 1004 5.89 -28.37 -29.50
N LEU A 1005 6.31 -29.50 -28.91
CA LEU A 1005 5.62 -30.22 -27.85
C LEU A 1005 5.64 -29.42 -26.55
N CYS A 1006 4.68 -29.69 -25.67
CA CYS A 1006 4.69 -29.27 -24.28
C CYS A 1006 4.65 -30.49 -23.37
N SER A 1007 5.47 -30.48 -22.32
CA SER A 1007 5.39 -31.41 -21.22
C SER A 1007 4.69 -30.75 -20.03
N VAL A 1008 3.86 -31.53 -19.33
CA VAL A 1008 3.20 -31.12 -18.09
C VAL A 1008 3.30 -32.27 -17.10
N SER A 1009 3.71 -31.98 -15.87
CA SER A 1009 3.64 -32.92 -14.76
C SER A 1009 2.30 -32.84 -14.05
N LEU A 1010 1.68 -33.99 -13.79
CA LEU A 1010 0.46 -34.12 -13.00
C LEU A 1010 0.41 -35.52 -12.38
N ASP A 1011 0.07 -35.62 -11.09
CA ASP A 1011 -0.07 -36.89 -10.34
C ASP A 1011 1.10 -37.88 -10.51
N ASN A 1012 2.33 -37.38 -10.35
CA ASN A 1012 3.59 -38.12 -10.52
C ASN A 1012 3.82 -38.71 -11.93
N LYS A 1013 3.14 -38.17 -12.95
CA LYS A 1013 3.24 -38.61 -14.35
C LYS A 1013 3.62 -37.45 -15.25
N LEU A 1014 4.26 -37.78 -16.36
CA LEU A 1014 4.67 -36.82 -17.38
C LEU A 1014 3.75 -36.94 -18.59
N TYR A 1015 3.04 -35.87 -18.91
CA TYR A 1015 2.16 -35.80 -20.07
C TYR A 1015 2.84 -35.02 -21.19
N LEU A 1016 2.86 -35.58 -22.39
CA LEU A 1016 3.32 -34.93 -23.61
C LEU A 1016 2.11 -34.57 -24.47
N VAL A 1017 1.95 -33.28 -24.75
CA VAL A 1017 0.80 -32.72 -25.47
C VAL A 1017 1.26 -31.70 -26.51
N GLY A 1018 0.43 -31.46 -27.53
CA GLY A 1018 0.74 -30.56 -28.64
C GLY A 1018 1.66 -31.21 -29.68
N GLY A 1019 2.39 -30.38 -30.43
CA GLY A 1019 3.23 -30.84 -31.54
C GLY A 1019 2.54 -30.77 -32.91
N GLN A 1020 3.11 -31.47 -33.88
CA GLN A 1020 2.63 -31.58 -35.25
C GLN A 1020 1.37 -32.43 -35.38
N THR A 1021 1.11 -33.33 -34.42
CA THR A 1021 -0.04 -34.23 -34.42
C THR A 1021 -1.07 -33.85 -33.35
N THR A 1022 -2.11 -34.68 -33.21
CA THR A 1022 -3.08 -34.62 -32.11
C THR A 1022 -2.81 -35.70 -31.07
N ILE A 1023 -1.69 -36.42 -31.22
CA ILE A 1023 -1.36 -37.52 -30.33
C ILE A 1023 -0.92 -36.92 -28.99
N ALA A 1024 -1.38 -37.53 -27.90
CA ALA A 1024 -0.97 -37.18 -26.58
C ALA A 1024 -0.61 -38.48 -25.84
N ASP A 1025 0.48 -38.43 -25.08
CA ASP A 1025 1.01 -39.60 -24.39
C ASP A 1025 1.30 -39.26 -22.94
N CYS A 1026 1.16 -40.25 -22.08
CA CYS A 1026 1.45 -40.18 -20.66
C CYS A 1026 2.55 -41.19 -20.33
N TYR A 1027 3.60 -40.74 -19.65
CA TYR A 1027 4.67 -41.58 -19.13
C TYR A 1027 4.52 -41.71 -17.61
N ASP A 1028 4.34 -42.94 -17.17
CA ASP A 1028 4.29 -43.32 -15.75
C ASP A 1028 5.72 -43.69 -15.30
N ILE A 1029 6.31 -42.85 -14.44
CA ILE A 1029 7.71 -42.98 -14.03
C ILE A 1029 7.89 -44.14 -13.06
N GLU A 1030 6.92 -44.40 -12.20
CA GLU A 1030 7.00 -45.49 -11.23
C GLU A 1030 6.99 -46.85 -11.91
N ARG A 1031 6.22 -46.96 -13.01
CA ARG A 1031 6.10 -48.18 -13.80
C ARG A 1031 7.08 -48.27 -14.97
N ASP A 1032 7.72 -47.15 -15.32
CA ASP A 1032 8.55 -47.01 -16.53
C ASP A 1032 7.78 -47.39 -17.81
N GLU A 1033 6.53 -46.93 -17.92
CA GLU A 1033 5.62 -47.32 -18.99
C GLU A 1033 4.98 -46.12 -19.69
N TRP A 1034 4.90 -46.20 -21.02
CA TRP A 1034 4.16 -45.24 -21.85
C TRP A 1034 2.72 -45.71 -22.06
N ARG A 1035 1.77 -44.79 -21.90
CA ARG A 1035 0.36 -44.98 -22.21
C ARG A 1035 -0.11 -43.90 -23.16
N SER A 1036 -0.64 -44.29 -24.31
CA SER A 1036 -1.34 -43.35 -25.19
C SER A 1036 -2.67 -42.96 -24.57
N ILE A 1037 -2.98 -41.66 -24.56
CA ILE A 1037 -4.23 -41.11 -24.04
C ILE A 1037 -5.11 -40.62 -25.21
N SER A 1038 -6.33 -40.22 -24.90
CA SER A 1038 -7.24 -39.66 -25.90
C SER A 1038 -6.57 -38.56 -26.73
N VAL A 1039 -6.85 -38.55 -28.03
CA VAL A 1039 -6.30 -37.57 -28.96
C VAL A 1039 -6.89 -36.17 -28.73
N MET A 1040 -6.05 -35.16 -28.87
CA MET A 1040 -6.45 -33.74 -28.82
C MET A 1040 -7.44 -33.39 -29.94
N LYS A 1041 -8.22 -32.33 -29.75
CA LYS A 1041 -9.20 -31.86 -30.74
C LYS A 1041 -8.53 -31.09 -31.87
N GLU A 1042 -7.47 -30.35 -31.59
CA GLU A 1042 -6.73 -29.58 -32.58
C GLU A 1042 -5.23 -29.88 -32.57
N ARG A 1043 -4.63 -29.85 -33.77
CA ARG A 1043 -3.17 -29.91 -33.94
C ARG A 1043 -2.57 -28.53 -33.66
N ARG A 1044 -1.66 -28.44 -32.69
CA ARG A 1044 -1.08 -27.19 -32.22
C ARG A 1044 0.39 -27.36 -31.82
N MET A 1045 1.26 -26.54 -32.40
CA MET A 1045 2.67 -26.43 -31.98
C MET A 1045 2.90 -25.15 -31.19
N GLU A 1046 3.90 -25.18 -30.32
CA GLU A 1046 4.32 -24.02 -29.52
C GLU A 1046 3.15 -23.41 -28.74
N CYS A 1047 2.29 -24.29 -28.21
CA CYS A 1047 1.21 -23.93 -27.31
C CYS A 1047 1.74 -23.66 -25.90
N GLY A 1048 0.89 -23.11 -25.04
CA GLY A 1048 1.09 -23.15 -23.59
C GLY A 1048 0.40 -24.37 -23.01
N ALA A 1049 0.96 -25.00 -21.99
CA ALA A 1049 0.31 -26.10 -21.28
C ALA A 1049 0.57 -26.02 -19.78
N VAL A 1050 -0.45 -26.28 -18.96
CA VAL A 1050 -0.35 -26.17 -17.51
C VAL A 1050 -1.35 -27.07 -16.79
N ALA A 1051 -0.95 -27.60 -15.63
CA ALA A 1051 -1.81 -28.37 -14.73
C ALA A 1051 -2.73 -27.44 -13.92
N ILE A 1052 -3.98 -27.44 -14.37
CA ILE A 1052 -5.22 -26.87 -13.87
C ILE A 1052 -6.02 -27.74 -12.90
N ASN A 1053 -5.76 -27.74 -11.59
CA ASN A 1053 -6.70 -28.36 -10.65
C ASN A 1053 -7.07 -29.84 -10.96
N GLY A 1054 -6.06 -30.68 -11.21
CA GLY A 1054 -6.25 -32.08 -11.60
C GLY A 1054 -6.54 -32.31 -13.08
N CYS A 1055 -6.65 -31.25 -13.89
CA CYS A 1055 -6.80 -31.32 -15.34
C CYS A 1055 -5.61 -30.65 -16.04
N ILE A 1056 -5.36 -31.02 -17.29
CA ILE A 1056 -4.33 -30.37 -18.11
C ILE A 1056 -5.01 -29.40 -19.06
N TYR A 1057 -4.57 -28.15 -19.07
CA TYR A 1057 -5.07 -27.14 -19.99
C TYR A 1057 -3.99 -26.83 -21.02
N VAL A 1058 -4.38 -26.81 -22.29
CA VAL A 1058 -3.51 -26.48 -23.42
C VAL A 1058 -4.09 -25.29 -24.16
N THR A 1059 -3.30 -24.23 -24.33
CA THR A 1059 -3.75 -22.92 -24.79
C THR A 1059 -3.03 -22.49 -26.05
N GLY A 1060 -3.77 -21.91 -27.01
CA GLY A 1060 -3.22 -21.27 -28.20
C GLY A 1060 -2.32 -22.19 -29.05
N GLY A 1061 -1.23 -21.65 -29.56
CA GLY A 1061 -0.29 -22.31 -30.47
C GLY A 1061 -0.59 -22.04 -31.94
N TYR A 1062 0.20 -22.66 -32.82
CA TYR A 1062 0.08 -22.50 -34.26
C TYR A 1062 -0.23 -23.83 -34.96
N SER A 1063 -1.22 -23.81 -35.85
CA SER A 1063 -1.65 -24.98 -36.60
C SER A 1063 -1.12 -24.90 -38.03
N TYR A 1064 -0.07 -25.66 -38.34
CA TYR A 1064 0.53 -25.67 -39.69
C TYR A 1064 -0.41 -26.21 -40.77
N SER A 1065 -1.27 -27.18 -40.43
CA SER A 1065 -2.25 -27.73 -41.38
C SER A 1065 -3.31 -26.70 -41.78
N LYS A 1066 -3.68 -25.81 -40.85
CA LYS A 1066 -4.63 -24.71 -41.09
C LYS A 1066 -3.95 -23.40 -41.51
N GLY A 1067 -2.63 -23.30 -41.32
CA GLY A 1067 -1.86 -22.06 -41.56
C GLY A 1067 -2.28 -20.90 -40.67
N THR A 1068 -2.72 -21.16 -39.43
CA THR A 1068 -3.34 -20.13 -38.56
C THR A 1068 -2.93 -20.27 -37.10
N TYR A 1069 -2.97 -19.14 -36.39
CA TYR A 1069 -2.79 -19.07 -34.95
C TYR A 1069 -4.09 -19.47 -34.26
N LEU A 1070 -3.97 -20.30 -33.22
CA LEU A 1070 -5.11 -20.76 -32.44
C LEU A 1070 -5.31 -19.86 -31.24
N GLN A 1071 -6.58 -19.73 -30.86
CA GLN A 1071 -7.01 -19.09 -29.61
C GLN A 1071 -7.66 -20.10 -28.67
N SER A 1072 -8.01 -21.30 -29.13
CA SER A 1072 -8.75 -22.29 -28.36
C SER A 1072 -7.96 -22.77 -27.14
N ILE A 1073 -8.71 -23.00 -26.05
CA ILE A 1073 -8.24 -23.65 -24.83
C ILE A 1073 -8.86 -25.04 -24.77
N GLU A 1074 -8.01 -26.07 -24.77
CA GLU A 1074 -8.41 -27.46 -24.58
C GLU A 1074 -8.10 -27.90 -23.15
N LYS A 1075 -9.04 -28.61 -22.53
CA LYS A 1075 -8.90 -29.23 -21.22
C LYS A 1075 -8.93 -30.74 -21.38
N TYR A 1076 -7.97 -31.41 -20.76
CA TYR A 1076 -7.91 -32.86 -20.61
C TYR A 1076 -8.22 -33.25 -19.18
N ASP A 1077 -9.18 -34.18 -19.04
CA ASP A 1077 -9.52 -34.84 -17.78
C ASP A 1077 -8.88 -36.24 -17.76
N PRO A 1078 -7.88 -36.49 -16.89
CA PRO A 1078 -7.20 -37.79 -16.81
C PRO A 1078 -8.07 -38.97 -16.38
N GLU A 1079 -9.16 -38.73 -15.66
CA GLU A 1079 -10.06 -39.80 -15.21
C GLU A 1079 -11.05 -40.22 -16.28
N LEU A 1080 -11.58 -39.25 -17.01
CA LEU A 1080 -12.47 -39.51 -18.15
C LEU A 1080 -11.70 -39.91 -19.41
N ASP A 1081 -10.38 -39.72 -19.42
CA ASP A 1081 -9.51 -39.85 -20.59
C ASP A 1081 -10.12 -39.13 -21.80
N SER A 1082 -10.43 -37.84 -21.64
CA SER A 1082 -11.15 -37.09 -22.66
C SER A 1082 -10.72 -35.62 -22.73
N TRP A 1083 -10.75 -35.08 -23.96
CA TRP A 1083 -10.48 -33.68 -24.25
C TRP A 1083 -11.78 -32.92 -24.54
N GLU A 1084 -11.86 -31.68 -24.05
CA GLU A 1084 -12.94 -30.73 -24.34
C GLU A 1084 -12.38 -29.33 -24.62
N ILE A 1085 -13.03 -28.56 -25.50
CA ILE A 1085 -12.70 -27.15 -25.72
C ILE A 1085 -13.51 -26.32 -24.73
N VAL A 1086 -12.84 -25.62 -23.82
CA VAL A 1086 -13.48 -24.91 -22.70
C VAL A 1086 -13.58 -23.41 -22.90
N GLY A 1087 -12.79 -22.84 -23.81
CA GLY A 1087 -12.77 -21.40 -24.00
C GLY A 1087 -11.78 -20.95 -25.08
N ASN A 1088 -11.54 -19.64 -25.14
CA ASN A 1088 -10.55 -19.04 -26.02
C ASN A 1088 -9.72 -17.98 -25.27
N LEU A 1089 -8.45 -17.86 -25.68
CA LEU A 1089 -7.56 -16.76 -25.34
C LEU A 1089 -8.13 -15.43 -25.88
N PRO A 1090 -7.85 -14.29 -25.20
CA PRO A 1090 -8.26 -12.96 -25.68
C PRO A 1090 -7.70 -12.61 -27.06
N SER A 1091 -6.49 -13.11 -27.36
CA SER A 1091 -5.83 -12.99 -28.66
C SER A 1091 -5.22 -14.34 -29.07
N PRO A 1092 -5.19 -14.68 -30.37
CA PRO A 1092 -4.45 -15.84 -30.85
C PRO A 1092 -2.96 -15.64 -30.62
N ALA A 1093 -2.27 -16.64 -30.08
CA ALA A 1093 -0.83 -16.53 -29.80
C ALA A 1093 -0.14 -17.89 -29.91
N ARG A 1094 1.13 -17.89 -30.32
CA ARG A 1094 2.06 -19.01 -30.15
C ARG A 1094 3.25 -18.58 -29.29
N SER A 1095 3.98 -19.54 -28.73
CA SER A 1095 5.18 -19.30 -27.91
C SER A 1095 4.94 -18.35 -26.73
N HIS A 1096 3.69 -18.26 -26.26
CA HIS A 1096 3.33 -17.52 -25.05
C HIS A 1096 3.68 -18.36 -23.82
N GLY A 1097 4.01 -17.69 -22.71
CA GLY A 1097 4.18 -18.37 -21.44
C GLY A 1097 2.83 -18.71 -20.82
N SER A 1098 2.67 -19.90 -20.23
CA SER A 1098 1.50 -20.28 -19.43
C SER A 1098 1.92 -20.83 -18.08
N VAL A 1099 1.43 -20.24 -16.98
CA VAL A 1099 1.66 -20.74 -15.61
C VAL A 1099 0.38 -20.65 -14.78
N CYS A 1100 0.26 -21.50 -13.76
CA CYS A 1100 -0.87 -21.52 -12.84
C CYS A 1100 -0.45 -20.91 -11.52
N VAL A 1101 -1.14 -19.86 -11.08
CA VAL A 1101 -0.86 -19.17 -9.82
C VAL A 1101 -2.03 -19.37 -8.86
N TYR A 1102 -1.71 -19.85 -7.66
CA TYR A 1102 -2.67 -19.98 -6.58
C TYR A 1102 -2.70 -18.67 -5.78
N SER A 1103 -3.87 -18.03 -5.76
CA SER A 1103 -4.13 -16.84 -4.94
C SER A 1103 -4.19 -17.25 -3.45
N VAL A 1104 -3.48 -16.52 -2.60
CA VAL A 1104 -3.33 -16.81 -1.16
C VAL A 1104 -3.70 -15.63 -0.30
#